data_AF-A0A2G5I0M6-F1
#
_entry.id   AF-A0A2G5I0M6-F1
#
_cell.length_a   1.000
_cell.length_b   1.000
_cell.length_c   1.000
_cell.angle_alpha   90.00
_cell.angle_beta   90.00
_cell.angle_gamma   90.00
#
_symmetry.space_group_name_H-M   'P 1'
#
loop_
_entity.id
_entity.type
_entity.pdbx_description
1 polymer ?
#
loop_
_entity_poly.entity_id
_entity_poly.type
_entity_poly.pdbx_seq_one_letter_code
_entity_poly.pdbx_strand_id
1 'polypeptide(L)'
;MSKRTRIPYAEPLWLSRGTSPFYNESHRHLQREVRKYVDGHLLPFADQWETEGVVPKEVIAEHSRLGYQAAAVYPLARAQLNGQRLPGDIDPEHWDGFHDLVVIDEIARIGYLGVIWALTCGNSIGAPPLVVYGNEEQKRKYLPSVLSGSTRFCLAVTEPDAGSDVAGITTTAVRQGDKYIVNGAKKWITNGSFADYCTAAVRTGGPGKDGVSALIIPLTARGVTRKKINNSGVLSSASTYIEFDDVEVPVENLLGQENRGFGIIMSNFNHERLWLGATSLRLARCCIEDAYQYAAVRETFGKPLLDNQMIRSKFSASGRKVESAHALMEQLVYLNSEAQRKGVDAQLGGQFANFKVLAAQTLEFVNREAQQTMGGLGYSKGGRGGRVEQISRDVRVMVVGGGSEEILADLAIVQEVRGLSKLRKKTRCPGERPACAFCVRLGQACRYADAPSAATISVQHAVEKDFAAAHSSLNTGSSFQAISFPSAIGESSTPFAYGNGQWEGDPEETERPMPVPQRLPQAMESSSPILHTVSRDIANQAADRATRFEERPPEHVIAKLTDVYFSNCQNQPYCLFHEANMRRRLQIGDLPEHLLLAFAATAARYSRDDYFKPDPLVAVASYAKKSWAILKNRVLDGDPCTDLDSVQAPVLLAIIDFVAGRPRQGWVKTGLAIRFVQDLKLNAEPDASIPVWQQEERRRVFWSVYLLDSFFACGRSWPVSIVDSDCTVRLPCVEESFRLGSHRNDAPTLAVLDKPWQSETAQSLDNFAISALTASLLGRTVKISSLEDIPTVPCWDPQSGFAKLSSLLMSFESRHATGSENPTQHINELYGTYEGYDRQRVGSFTVQHTGCCARGSSLGYIAACIASIHKLFLHSPDENTVTKAAEGLETCLKFLEHSHQNWAHLKPMKLAINEFNIDPALARLLVDSTLPATIEMDKAQRDILEFVLDYVWLSDVTRAPASAIPPSDSSLNQGDWNSLLNFDGLLSPVNFVGGDLSPEMSQHRSQEGLDDTAGLLSGHDQITMAC
;
A
#
# COMPACT_ATOMS: atom_id res chain seq x y z
N MET A 1 -9.20 -27.69 27.92
CA MET A 1 -9.32 -27.07 26.57
C MET A 1 -9.28 -28.19 25.52
N SER A 2 -9.87 -28.00 24.33
CA SER A 2 -9.62 -28.91 23.20
C SER A 2 -8.14 -28.86 22.77
N LYS A 3 -7.70 -29.79 21.90
CA LYS A 3 -6.38 -29.79 21.24
C LYS A 3 -6.27 -28.60 20.26
N ARG A 4 -6.19 -27.37 20.81
CA ARG A 4 -6.12 -26.12 20.04
C ARG A 4 -4.94 -26.15 19.08
N THR A 5 -5.18 -25.80 17.82
CA THR A 5 -4.16 -25.60 16.79
C THR A 5 -3.14 -24.57 17.29
N ARG A 6 -1.90 -25.00 17.54
CA ARG A 6 -0.77 -24.15 17.96
C ARG A 6 -0.21 -23.32 16.79
N ILE A 7 -1.09 -22.90 15.88
CA ILE A 7 -0.74 -22.31 14.59
C ILE A 7 -0.93 -20.78 14.67
N PRO A 8 0.11 -19.98 14.40
CA PRO A 8 -0.01 -18.53 14.31
C PRO A 8 -1.11 -18.12 13.31
N TYR A 9 -1.95 -17.17 13.71
CA TYR A 9 -3.00 -16.53 12.88
C TYR A 9 -4.13 -17.43 12.34
N ALA A 10 -4.11 -18.75 12.56
CA ALA A 10 -5.22 -19.65 12.18
C ALA A 10 -6.50 -19.45 13.03
N GLU A 11 -6.40 -18.78 14.17
CA GLU A 11 -7.52 -18.42 15.04
C GLU A 11 -7.41 -16.96 15.49
N PRO A 12 -8.54 -16.24 15.64
CA PRO A 12 -8.54 -14.87 16.11
C PRO A 12 -8.00 -14.71 17.54
N LEU A 13 -7.50 -13.51 17.84
CA LEU A 13 -6.79 -13.21 19.09
C LEU A 13 -7.63 -13.49 20.35
N TRP A 14 -8.95 -13.23 20.31
CA TRP A 14 -9.84 -13.48 21.44
C TRP A 14 -10.00 -14.98 21.79
N LEU A 15 -9.74 -15.89 20.84
CA LEU A 15 -9.68 -17.34 21.08
C LEU A 15 -8.28 -17.81 21.46
N SER A 16 -7.25 -17.33 20.74
CA SER A 16 -5.86 -17.78 20.92
C SER A 16 -5.16 -17.19 22.15
N ARG A 17 -5.53 -15.98 22.59
CA ARG A 17 -5.02 -15.32 23.80
C ARG A 17 -5.97 -15.41 25.00
N GLY A 18 -7.26 -15.68 24.77
CA GLY A 18 -8.27 -15.87 25.82
C GLY A 18 -8.82 -14.58 26.45
N THR A 19 -8.25 -13.42 26.14
CA THR A 19 -8.72 -12.09 26.57
C THR A 19 -9.26 -11.29 25.38
N SER A 20 -10.27 -10.47 25.61
CA SER A 20 -10.80 -9.46 24.66
C SER A 20 -11.81 -8.55 25.39
N PRO A 21 -11.93 -7.25 25.02
CA PRO A 21 -13.01 -6.40 25.51
C PRO A 21 -14.38 -6.69 24.87
N PHE A 22 -14.42 -7.47 23.77
CA PHE A 22 -15.65 -7.68 22.98
C PHE A 22 -16.31 -9.05 23.23
N TYR A 23 -15.56 -10.09 23.62
CA TYR A 23 -16.08 -11.46 23.73
C TYR A 23 -16.18 -11.98 25.17
N ASN A 24 -17.41 -12.29 25.56
CA ASN A 24 -17.81 -12.84 26.85
C ASN A 24 -17.93 -14.39 26.81
N GLU A 25 -18.55 -15.01 27.81
CA GLU A 25 -18.77 -16.47 27.83
C GLU A 25 -19.94 -16.94 26.95
N SER A 26 -20.94 -16.11 26.63
CA SER A 26 -22.01 -16.50 25.69
C SER A 26 -21.47 -16.65 24.27
N HIS A 27 -20.63 -15.71 23.82
CA HIS A 27 -19.86 -15.81 22.58
C HIS A 27 -18.98 -17.06 22.56
N ARG A 28 -18.31 -17.39 23.68
CA ARG A 28 -17.48 -18.61 23.80
C ARG A 28 -18.32 -19.89 23.88
N HIS A 29 -19.55 -19.85 24.37
CA HIS A 29 -20.47 -20.99 24.36
C HIS A 29 -20.92 -21.29 22.94
N LEU A 30 -21.52 -20.29 22.29
CA LEU A 30 -21.92 -20.33 20.88
C LEU A 30 -20.78 -20.84 19.97
N GLN A 31 -19.59 -20.25 20.10
CA GLN A 31 -18.40 -20.64 19.33
C GLN A 31 -18.07 -22.14 19.41
N ARG A 32 -18.22 -22.76 20.60
CA ARG A 32 -17.96 -24.19 20.79
C ARG A 32 -19.04 -25.07 20.16
N GLU A 33 -20.30 -24.62 20.16
CA GLU A 33 -21.38 -25.33 19.48
C GLU A 33 -21.19 -25.29 17.96
N VAL A 34 -21.03 -24.10 17.38
CA VAL A 34 -20.91 -23.95 15.93
C VAL A 34 -19.72 -24.75 15.41
N ARG A 35 -18.57 -24.70 16.10
CA ARG A 35 -17.41 -25.50 15.74
C ARG A 35 -17.67 -27.01 15.79
N LYS A 36 -18.30 -27.52 16.85
CA LYS A 36 -18.64 -28.94 16.98
C LYS A 36 -19.58 -29.40 15.85
N TYR A 37 -20.53 -28.55 15.46
CA TYR A 37 -21.42 -28.82 14.34
C TYR A 37 -20.66 -28.81 13.00
N VAL A 38 -19.87 -27.77 12.71
CA VAL A 38 -19.08 -27.64 11.47
C VAL A 38 -18.06 -28.76 11.29
N ASP A 39 -17.18 -28.96 12.27
CA ASP A 39 -16.09 -29.95 12.22
C ASP A 39 -16.64 -31.39 12.12
N GLY A 40 -17.83 -31.65 12.67
CA GLY A 40 -18.43 -32.99 12.73
C GLY A 40 -19.46 -33.33 11.64
N HIS A 41 -20.17 -32.34 11.08
CA HIS A 41 -21.35 -32.57 10.22
C HIS A 41 -21.30 -31.85 8.87
N LEU A 42 -20.42 -30.87 8.67
CA LEU A 42 -20.35 -30.08 7.43
C LEU A 42 -18.99 -30.22 6.73
N LEU A 43 -17.89 -29.90 7.42
CA LEU A 43 -16.54 -29.94 6.88
C LEU A 43 -16.14 -31.31 6.26
N PRO A 44 -16.51 -32.48 6.83
CA PRO A 44 -16.15 -33.78 6.25
C PRO A 44 -16.78 -34.09 4.88
N PHE A 45 -17.85 -33.38 4.49
CA PHE A 45 -18.64 -33.66 3.28
C PHE A 45 -18.62 -32.51 2.27
N ALA A 46 -18.05 -31.35 2.63
CA ALA A 46 -18.17 -30.12 1.84
C ALA A 46 -17.56 -30.22 0.42
N ASP A 47 -16.47 -30.98 0.26
CA ASP A 47 -15.83 -31.26 -1.04
C ASP A 47 -16.77 -32.03 -1.99
N GLN A 48 -17.48 -33.04 -1.45
CA GLN A 48 -18.49 -33.80 -2.19
C GLN A 48 -19.64 -32.89 -2.63
N TRP A 49 -20.23 -32.13 -1.70
CA TRP A 49 -21.39 -31.27 -1.99
C TRP A 49 -21.07 -30.11 -2.94
N GLU A 50 -19.86 -29.56 -2.88
CA GLU A 50 -19.39 -28.55 -3.84
C GLU A 50 -19.13 -29.16 -5.21
N THR A 51 -18.57 -30.38 -5.29
CA THR A 51 -18.36 -31.12 -6.54
C THR A 51 -19.67 -31.56 -7.20
N GLU A 52 -20.64 -32.04 -6.42
CA GLU A 52 -22.01 -32.36 -6.87
C GLU A 52 -22.84 -31.10 -7.18
N GLY A 53 -22.42 -29.95 -6.64
CA GLY A 53 -23.10 -28.67 -6.84
C GLY A 53 -24.45 -28.55 -6.12
N VAL A 54 -24.64 -29.29 -5.03
CA VAL A 54 -25.84 -29.25 -4.17
C VAL A 54 -25.51 -29.70 -2.73
N VAL A 55 -26.14 -29.08 -1.74
CA VAL A 55 -26.13 -29.54 -0.33
C VAL A 55 -27.43 -30.34 -0.07
N PRO A 56 -27.39 -31.52 0.59
CA PRO A 56 -28.58 -32.33 0.86
C PRO A 56 -29.66 -31.59 1.66
N LYS A 57 -30.94 -31.91 1.39
CA LYS A 57 -32.09 -31.23 2.00
C LYS A 57 -32.15 -31.47 3.52
N GLU A 58 -31.71 -32.64 3.94
CA GLU A 58 -31.66 -33.12 5.31
C GLU A 58 -30.64 -32.30 6.12
N VAL A 59 -29.52 -31.92 5.51
CA VAL A 59 -28.50 -31.05 6.10
C VAL A 59 -29.03 -29.63 6.23
N ILE A 60 -29.74 -29.10 5.22
CA ILE A 60 -30.37 -27.77 5.27
C ILE A 60 -31.49 -27.71 6.33
N ALA A 61 -32.27 -28.79 6.46
CA ALA A 61 -33.30 -28.91 7.50
C ALA A 61 -32.68 -28.94 8.91
N GLU A 62 -31.62 -29.72 9.12
CA GLU A 62 -30.89 -29.74 10.41
C GLU A 62 -30.23 -28.40 10.72
N HIS A 63 -29.62 -27.75 9.72
CA HIS A 63 -29.03 -26.42 9.84
C HIS A 63 -30.05 -25.38 10.31
N SER A 64 -31.28 -25.49 9.81
CA SER A 64 -32.39 -24.61 10.18
C SER A 64 -32.96 -24.96 11.56
N ARG A 65 -33.13 -26.25 11.87
CA ARG A 65 -33.57 -26.75 13.18
C ARG A 65 -32.64 -26.32 14.31
N LEU A 66 -31.33 -26.28 14.08
CA LEU A 66 -30.33 -25.80 15.04
C LEU A 66 -30.34 -24.28 15.23
N GLY A 67 -31.01 -23.53 14.35
CA GLY A 67 -31.20 -22.08 14.47
C GLY A 67 -30.30 -21.22 13.59
N TYR A 68 -29.34 -21.80 12.86
CA TYR A 68 -28.39 -21.03 12.05
C TYR A 68 -29.10 -20.24 10.94
N GLN A 69 -30.18 -20.78 10.38
CA GLN A 69 -30.97 -20.06 9.39
C GLN A 69 -31.73 -18.86 9.98
N ALA A 70 -32.19 -18.94 11.23
CA ALA A 70 -32.82 -17.81 11.92
C ALA A 70 -31.80 -16.72 12.28
N ALA A 71 -30.64 -17.11 12.81
CA ALA A 71 -29.53 -16.20 13.13
C ALA A 71 -28.96 -15.49 11.89
N ALA A 72 -29.02 -16.13 10.71
CA ALA A 72 -28.53 -15.52 9.48
C ALA A 72 -29.43 -14.40 8.91
N VAL A 73 -30.64 -14.17 9.45
CA VAL A 73 -31.55 -13.11 8.99
C VAL A 73 -31.37 -11.87 9.86
N TYR A 74 -30.76 -10.82 9.28
CA TYR A 74 -30.52 -9.54 9.95
C TYR A 74 -31.56 -8.47 9.56
N PRO A 75 -31.98 -7.57 10.47
CA PRO A 75 -31.86 -7.72 11.92
C PRO A 75 -32.70 -8.93 12.38
N LEU A 76 -32.32 -9.52 13.51
CA LEU A 76 -33.00 -10.71 14.04
C LEU A 76 -34.50 -10.45 14.23
N ALA A 77 -35.34 -11.21 13.53
CA ALA A 77 -36.80 -11.09 13.56
C ALA A 77 -37.42 -11.74 14.82
N ARG A 78 -37.03 -11.25 16.01
CA ARG A 78 -37.36 -11.82 17.34
C ARG A 78 -38.84 -12.16 17.49
N ALA A 79 -39.72 -11.22 17.13
CA ALA A 79 -41.17 -11.34 17.25
C ALA A 79 -41.83 -12.37 16.29
N GLN A 80 -41.07 -12.99 15.38
CA GLN A 80 -41.55 -14.02 14.46
C GLN A 80 -40.84 -15.38 14.64
N LEU A 81 -39.95 -15.52 15.63
CA LEU A 81 -39.27 -16.78 15.92
C LEU A 81 -40.24 -17.93 16.27
N ASN A 82 -41.35 -17.66 16.97
CA ASN A 82 -42.43 -18.63 17.21
C ASN A 82 -41.98 -20.00 17.75
N GLY A 83 -40.96 -20.02 18.62
CA GLY A 83 -40.37 -21.25 19.18
C GLY A 83 -39.16 -21.80 18.40
N GLN A 84 -38.77 -21.17 17.29
CA GLN A 84 -37.50 -21.44 16.60
C GLN A 84 -36.31 -21.16 17.53
N ARG A 85 -35.46 -22.17 17.69
CA ARG A 85 -34.17 -22.08 18.42
C ARG A 85 -33.22 -21.10 17.74
N LEU A 86 -32.38 -20.43 18.55
CA LEU A 86 -31.13 -19.79 18.10
C LEU A 86 -29.90 -20.66 18.46
N PRO A 87 -28.80 -20.59 17.68
CA PRO A 87 -27.58 -21.33 17.96
C PRO A 87 -27.04 -21.05 19.37
N GLY A 88 -26.44 -22.05 20.02
CA GLY A 88 -25.92 -21.95 21.39
C GLY A 88 -26.99 -21.75 22.48
N ASP A 89 -28.27 -22.00 22.17
CA ASP A 89 -29.43 -21.71 23.03
C ASP A 89 -29.44 -20.28 23.60
N ILE A 90 -28.89 -19.33 22.84
CA ILE A 90 -28.80 -17.93 23.20
C ILE A 90 -30.20 -17.30 23.16
N ASP A 91 -30.57 -16.64 24.26
CA ASP A 91 -31.79 -15.84 24.36
C ASP A 91 -31.82 -14.74 23.27
N PRO A 92 -32.88 -14.64 22.45
CA PRO A 92 -33.00 -13.63 21.41
C PRO A 92 -32.73 -12.20 21.88
N GLU A 93 -33.11 -11.82 23.11
CA GLU A 93 -32.87 -10.46 23.63
C GLU A 93 -31.41 -10.21 24.02
N HIS A 94 -30.65 -11.28 24.31
CA HIS A 94 -29.22 -11.25 24.58
C HIS A 94 -28.36 -11.43 23.32
N TRP A 95 -28.97 -11.71 22.16
CA TRP A 95 -28.29 -11.80 20.87
C TRP A 95 -27.84 -10.41 20.37
N ASP A 96 -26.56 -10.28 20.04
CA ASP A 96 -25.92 -9.05 19.55
C ASP A 96 -25.05 -9.29 18.30
N GLY A 97 -24.46 -8.21 17.76
CA GLY A 97 -23.62 -8.28 16.56
C GLY A 97 -22.32 -9.10 16.70
N PHE A 98 -21.88 -9.43 17.93
CA PHE A 98 -20.74 -10.32 18.15
C PHE A 98 -21.17 -11.80 18.15
N HIS A 99 -22.41 -12.11 18.53
CA HIS A 99 -23.00 -13.42 18.25
C HIS A 99 -23.12 -13.67 16.74
N ASP A 100 -23.57 -12.67 15.96
CA ASP A 100 -23.58 -12.72 14.49
C ASP A 100 -22.18 -13.05 13.92
N LEU A 101 -21.15 -12.30 14.34
CA LEU A 101 -19.76 -12.55 13.93
C LEU A 101 -19.29 -13.97 14.26
N VAL A 102 -19.61 -14.52 15.43
CA VAL A 102 -19.21 -15.88 15.82
C VAL A 102 -19.87 -16.93 14.93
N VAL A 103 -21.14 -16.78 14.56
CA VAL A 103 -21.79 -17.70 13.62
C VAL A 103 -21.11 -17.63 12.25
N ILE A 104 -20.86 -16.44 11.73
CA ILE A 104 -20.26 -16.25 10.41
C ILE A 104 -18.83 -16.82 10.38
N ASP A 105 -18.01 -16.50 11.38
CA ASP A 105 -16.61 -16.93 11.49
C ASP A 105 -16.46 -18.45 11.74
N GLU A 106 -17.35 -19.09 12.50
CA GLU A 106 -17.28 -20.55 12.70
C GLU A 106 -17.88 -21.34 11.53
N ILE A 107 -19.01 -20.92 10.95
CA ILE A 107 -19.56 -21.55 9.73
C ILE A 107 -18.58 -21.42 8.55
N ALA A 108 -17.86 -20.30 8.43
CA ALA A 108 -16.88 -20.12 7.36
C ALA A 108 -15.64 -21.04 7.47
N ARG A 109 -15.42 -21.75 8.61
CA ARG A 109 -14.34 -22.76 8.75
C ARG A 109 -14.44 -23.91 7.74
N ILE A 110 -15.62 -24.14 7.16
CA ILE A 110 -15.86 -25.14 6.12
C ILE A 110 -14.84 -24.98 4.97
N GLY A 111 -14.56 -23.75 4.52
CA GLY A 111 -13.61 -23.49 3.43
C GLY A 111 -14.14 -23.76 2.01
N TYR A 112 -15.42 -24.10 1.84
CA TYR A 112 -16.09 -24.26 0.54
C TYR A 112 -17.22 -23.23 0.48
N LEU A 113 -17.02 -22.11 -0.24
CA LEU A 113 -17.94 -20.97 -0.19
C LEU A 113 -19.30 -21.31 -0.79
N GLY A 114 -19.35 -22.18 -1.80
CA GLY A 114 -20.60 -22.65 -2.38
C GLY A 114 -21.50 -23.38 -1.39
N VAL A 115 -20.93 -24.21 -0.51
CA VAL A 115 -21.64 -24.90 0.57
C VAL A 115 -22.14 -23.91 1.63
N ILE A 116 -21.28 -22.97 2.05
CA ILE A 116 -21.66 -21.89 2.99
C ILE A 116 -22.85 -21.08 2.42
N TRP A 117 -22.82 -20.76 1.13
CA TRP A 117 -23.90 -20.03 0.46
C TRP A 117 -25.17 -20.86 0.26
N ALA A 118 -25.04 -22.15 -0.01
CA ALA A 118 -26.17 -23.07 -0.15
C ALA A 118 -26.95 -23.27 1.17
N LEU A 119 -26.29 -23.13 2.32
CA LEU A 119 -26.89 -23.29 3.65
C LEU A 119 -27.72 -22.07 4.10
N THR A 120 -27.21 -20.84 3.95
CA THR A 120 -27.85 -19.63 4.54
C THR A 120 -28.03 -18.43 3.62
N CYS A 121 -27.13 -18.25 2.63
CA CYS A 121 -26.94 -16.94 1.97
C CYS A 121 -28.22 -16.37 1.34
N GLY A 122 -29.02 -17.19 0.66
CA GLY A 122 -30.24 -16.71 -0.03
C GLY A 122 -31.22 -16.00 0.91
N ASN A 123 -31.45 -16.58 2.09
CA ASN A 123 -32.28 -15.99 3.13
C ASN A 123 -31.58 -14.81 3.82
N SER A 124 -30.26 -14.87 4.06
CA SER A 124 -29.51 -13.76 4.69
C SER A 124 -29.38 -12.50 3.84
N ILE A 125 -29.69 -12.56 2.53
CA ILE A 125 -29.74 -11.38 1.65
C ILE A 125 -31.16 -11.07 1.16
N GLY A 126 -32.02 -12.07 1.00
CA GLY A 126 -33.38 -11.91 0.46
C GLY A 126 -34.44 -11.52 1.49
N ALA A 127 -34.32 -11.97 2.75
CA ALA A 127 -35.30 -11.70 3.81
C ALA A 127 -35.09 -10.40 4.62
N PRO A 128 -33.87 -9.85 4.83
CA PRO A 128 -33.68 -8.59 5.56
C PRO A 128 -34.59 -7.42 5.16
N PRO A 129 -34.86 -7.16 3.86
CA PRO A 129 -35.75 -6.06 3.48
C PRO A 129 -37.20 -6.28 3.97
N LEU A 130 -37.67 -7.53 4.01
CA LEU A 130 -38.98 -7.92 4.54
C LEU A 130 -39.05 -7.74 6.07
N VAL A 131 -37.97 -7.99 6.82
CA VAL A 131 -37.96 -7.73 8.28
C VAL A 131 -38.14 -6.24 8.57
N VAL A 132 -37.39 -5.38 7.86
CA VAL A 132 -37.37 -3.94 8.14
C VAL A 132 -38.58 -3.19 7.55
N TYR A 133 -38.95 -3.48 6.29
CA TYR A 133 -39.97 -2.73 5.55
C TYR A 133 -41.27 -3.50 5.29
N GLY A 134 -41.34 -4.77 5.71
CA GLY A 134 -42.55 -5.57 5.59
C GLY A 134 -43.69 -5.01 6.44
N ASN A 135 -44.90 -5.02 5.89
CA ASN A 135 -46.10 -4.82 6.69
C ASN A 135 -46.36 -6.07 7.57
N GLU A 136 -47.24 -5.95 8.56
CA GLU A 136 -47.46 -7.01 9.54
C GLU A 136 -48.12 -8.28 8.95
N GLU A 137 -48.80 -8.19 7.81
CA GLU A 137 -49.33 -9.35 7.09
C GLU A 137 -48.23 -10.09 6.34
N GLN A 138 -47.37 -9.37 5.62
CA GLN A 138 -46.18 -9.91 4.95
C GLN A 138 -45.25 -10.59 5.97
N LYS A 139 -44.98 -9.94 7.12
CA LYS A 139 -44.17 -10.52 8.21
C LYS A 139 -44.77 -11.83 8.74
N ARG A 140 -46.07 -11.85 9.06
CA ARG A 140 -46.77 -13.08 9.51
C ARG A 140 -46.78 -14.18 8.44
N LYS A 141 -46.96 -13.81 7.16
CA LYS A 141 -47.03 -14.73 6.02
C LYS A 141 -45.71 -15.42 5.70
N TYR A 142 -44.58 -14.71 5.82
CA TYR A 142 -43.28 -15.15 5.29
C TYR A 142 -42.20 -15.43 6.34
N LEU A 143 -42.08 -14.63 7.41
CA LEU A 143 -40.92 -14.75 8.30
C LEU A 143 -40.86 -16.07 9.09
N PRO A 144 -41.95 -16.63 9.66
CA PRO A 144 -41.86 -17.89 10.41
C PRO A 144 -41.37 -19.08 9.57
N SER A 145 -41.71 -19.14 8.28
CA SER A 145 -41.25 -20.21 7.39
C SER A 145 -39.80 -19.99 6.91
N VAL A 146 -39.39 -18.73 6.75
CA VAL A 146 -37.98 -18.36 6.47
C VAL A 146 -37.06 -18.68 7.64
N LEU A 147 -37.43 -18.31 8.88
CA LEU A 147 -36.62 -18.53 10.08
C LEU A 147 -36.45 -20.03 10.41
N SER A 148 -37.48 -20.84 10.11
CA SER A 148 -37.43 -22.30 10.21
C SER A 148 -36.81 -22.99 8.98
N GLY A 149 -36.38 -22.23 7.96
CA GLY A 149 -35.79 -22.76 6.71
C GLY A 149 -36.74 -23.54 5.80
N SER A 150 -38.02 -23.58 6.13
CA SER A 150 -39.08 -24.21 5.33
C SER A 150 -39.53 -23.36 4.13
N THR A 151 -39.05 -22.11 4.02
CA THR A 151 -39.15 -21.26 2.84
C THR A 151 -37.81 -20.60 2.56
N ARG A 152 -37.45 -20.49 1.28
CA ARG A 152 -36.18 -19.95 0.81
C ARG A 152 -36.40 -18.71 -0.05
N PHE A 153 -35.78 -17.61 0.35
CA PHE A 153 -35.67 -16.38 -0.42
C PHE A 153 -34.32 -16.32 -1.18
N CYS A 154 -34.25 -15.41 -2.14
CA CYS A 154 -33.01 -14.85 -2.68
C CYS A 154 -33.21 -13.35 -2.99
N LEU A 155 -32.11 -12.63 -3.27
CA LEU A 155 -32.14 -11.20 -3.60
C LEU A 155 -31.89 -11.02 -5.12
N ALA A 156 -32.88 -10.47 -5.83
CA ALA A 156 -32.92 -10.41 -7.29
C ALA A 156 -32.78 -8.96 -7.81
N VAL A 157 -31.55 -8.44 -7.74
CA VAL A 157 -31.23 -7.04 -8.08
C VAL A 157 -30.56 -6.94 -9.45
N THR A 158 -29.38 -7.55 -9.60
CA THR A 158 -28.49 -7.48 -10.76
C THR A 158 -29.12 -8.04 -12.03
N GLU A 159 -28.83 -7.41 -13.17
CA GLU A 159 -29.29 -7.76 -14.51
C GLU A 159 -28.10 -8.06 -15.45
N PRO A 160 -28.29 -8.49 -16.70
CA PRO A 160 -27.22 -8.59 -17.69
C PRO A 160 -26.45 -7.27 -17.88
N ASP A 161 -27.17 -6.15 -17.98
CA ASP A 161 -26.62 -4.84 -18.35
C ASP A 161 -26.53 -3.86 -17.16
N ALA A 162 -27.13 -4.20 -16.01
CA ALA A 162 -27.16 -3.38 -14.80
C ALA A 162 -26.64 -4.17 -13.59
N GLY A 163 -25.33 -4.04 -13.32
CA GLY A 163 -24.64 -4.58 -12.15
C GLY A 163 -24.32 -3.50 -11.12
N SER A 164 -23.21 -2.78 -11.31
CA SER A 164 -22.79 -1.68 -10.42
C SER A 164 -23.78 -0.51 -10.42
N ASP A 165 -24.42 -0.21 -11.56
CA ASP A 165 -25.51 0.76 -11.61
C ASP A 165 -26.88 0.11 -11.34
N VAL A 166 -27.17 -0.11 -10.05
CA VAL A 166 -28.48 -0.58 -9.59
C VAL A 166 -29.60 0.46 -9.86
N ALA A 167 -29.28 1.71 -10.19
CA ALA A 167 -30.29 2.70 -10.59
C ALA A 167 -30.70 2.58 -12.06
N GLY A 168 -29.88 1.94 -12.88
CA GLY A 168 -30.07 1.71 -14.33
C GLY A 168 -30.92 0.49 -14.70
N ILE A 169 -31.40 -0.30 -13.72
CA ILE A 169 -32.15 -1.55 -13.97
C ILE A 169 -33.35 -1.40 -14.92
N THR A 170 -33.64 -2.44 -15.69
CA THR A 170 -34.57 -2.47 -16.82
C THR A 170 -35.76 -3.40 -16.61
N THR A 171 -35.68 -4.39 -15.70
CA THR A 171 -36.82 -5.27 -15.36
C THR A 171 -38.00 -4.43 -14.90
N THR A 172 -39.11 -4.47 -15.63
CA THR A 172 -40.29 -3.66 -15.38
C THR A 172 -41.32 -4.39 -14.51
N ALA A 173 -42.16 -3.63 -13.82
CA ALA A 173 -43.35 -4.12 -13.14
C ALA A 173 -44.52 -3.15 -13.42
N VAL A 174 -45.40 -3.50 -14.36
CA VAL A 174 -46.51 -2.66 -14.79
C VAL A 174 -47.76 -3.01 -13.99
N ARG A 175 -48.31 -2.05 -13.24
CA ARG A 175 -49.51 -2.30 -12.43
C ARG A 175 -50.76 -2.43 -13.31
N GLN A 176 -51.51 -3.52 -13.11
CA GLN A 176 -52.80 -3.79 -13.72
C GLN A 176 -53.80 -4.18 -12.61
N GLY A 177 -54.49 -3.18 -12.06
CA GLY A 177 -55.48 -3.37 -10.99
C GLY A 177 -54.87 -3.77 -9.64
N ASP A 178 -55.10 -5.02 -9.25
CA ASP A 178 -54.67 -5.69 -8.03
C ASP A 178 -53.37 -6.50 -8.19
N LYS A 179 -52.80 -6.55 -9.39
CA LYS A 179 -51.50 -7.18 -9.69
C LYS A 179 -50.52 -6.24 -10.40
N TYR A 180 -49.25 -6.59 -10.36
CA TYR A 180 -48.19 -6.16 -11.26
C TYR A 180 -47.92 -7.26 -12.30
N ILE A 181 -47.64 -6.88 -13.54
CA ILE A 181 -47.09 -7.76 -14.58
C ILE A 181 -45.59 -7.45 -14.66
N VAL A 182 -44.75 -8.45 -14.35
CA VAL A 182 -43.29 -8.30 -14.29
C VAL A 182 -42.63 -8.90 -15.53
N ASN A 183 -41.78 -8.11 -16.19
CA ASN A 183 -41.07 -8.47 -17.42
C ASN A 183 -39.60 -8.04 -17.36
N GLY A 184 -38.67 -8.97 -17.63
CA GLY A 184 -37.23 -8.70 -17.66
C GLY A 184 -36.38 -9.89 -17.20
N ALA A 185 -35.12 -9.64 -16.83
CA ALA A 185 -34.19 -10.70 -16.43
C ALA A 185 -33.19 -10.28 -15.34
N LYS A 186 -32.86 -11.24 -14.47
CA LYS A 186 -31.96 -11.11 -13.31
C LYS A 186 -30.83 -12.12 -13.38
N LYS A 187 -29.61 -11.70 -13.06
CA LYS A 187 -28.37 -12.47 -13.31
C LYS A 187 -27.50 -12.55 -12.05
N TRP A 188 -26.80 -13.68 -11.89
CA TRP A 188 -25.95 -14.00 -10.73
C TRP A 188 -26.72 -14.21 -9.41
N ILE A 189 -27.98 -14.63 -9.48
CA ILE A 189 -28.85 -14.72 -8.29
C ILE A 189 -28.54 -15.99 -7.49
N THR A 190 -27.75 -15.84 -6.42
CA THR A 190 -27.40 -16.90 -5.48
C THR A 190 -28.65 -17.57 -4.89
N ASN A 191 -28.66 -18.90 -4.82
CA ASN A 191 -29.79 -19.75 -4.46
C ASN A 191 -31.06 -19.64 -5.34
N GLY A 192 -31.06 -18.89 -6.46
CA GLY A 192 -32.29 -18.68 -7.26
C GLY A 192 -32.96 -19.97 -7.80
N SER A 193 -32.17 -21.02 -8.04
CA SER A 193 -32.69 -22.35 -8.43
C SER A 193 -33.34 -23.13 -7.27
N PHE A 194 -33.07 -22.76 -6.02
CA PHE A 194 -33.58 -23.40 -4.81
C PHE A 194 -34.60 -22.53 -4.05
N ALA A 195 -34.70 -21.25 -4.39
CA ALA A 195 -35.59 -20.31 -3.72
C ALA A 195 -37.05 -20.47 -4.20
N ASP A 196 -37.98 -20.27 -3.26
CA ASP A 196 -39.43 -20.21 -3.47
C ASP A 196 -39.86 -18.78 -3.87
N TYR A 197 -39.17 -17.78 -3.35
CA TYR A 197 -39.40 -16.35 -3.60
C TYR A 197 -38.09 -15.61 -3.91
N CYS A 198 -38.17 -14.50 -4.62
CA CYS A 198 -37.11 -13.50 -4.62
C CYS A 198 -37.63 -12.13 -4.19
N THR A 199 -36.83 -11.42 -3.39
CA THR A 199 -36.99 -9.98 -3.18
C THR A 199 -36.32 -9.29 -4.36
N ALA A 200 -37.10 -8.78 -5.29
CA ALA A 200 -36.64 -8.26 -6.57
C ALA A 200 -36.66 -6.73 -6.63
N ALA A 201 -35.60 -6.14 -7.20
CA ALA A 201 -35.61 -4.73 -7.60
C ALA A 201 -36.20 -4.61 -9.00
N VAL A 202 -37.27 -3.84 -9.17
CA VAL A 202 -38.01 -3.68 -10.44
C VAL A 202 -38.32 -2.20 -10.72
N ARG A 203 -38.54 -1.84 -11.98
CA ARG A 203 -38.94 -0.49 -12.38
C ARG A 203 -40.46 -0.39 -12.53
N THR A 204 -41.08 0.38 -11.65
CA THR A 204 -42.51 0.74 -11.66
C THR A 204 -42.76 2.15 -12.21
N GLY A 205 -41.72 2.98 -12.28
CA GLY A 205 -41.81 4.39 -12.67
C GLY A 205 -40.76 4.81 -13.69
N GLY A 206 -40.36 6.09 -13.63
CA GLY A 206 -39.39 6.70 -14.54
C GLY A 206 -37.96 6.17 -14.41
N PRO A 207 -36.98 6.79 -15.10
CA PRO A 207 -35.57 6.42 -15.04
C PRO A 207 -34.94 6.72 -13.66
N GLY A 208 -33.82 6.05 -13.36
CA GLY A 208 -33.06 6.29 -12.13
C GLY A 208 -33.69 5.70 -10.87
N LYS A 209 -33.28 6.23 -9.71
CA LYS A 209 -33.54 5.66 -8.36
C LYS A 209 -34.99 5.76 -7.93
N ASP A 210 -35.63 6.90 -8.19
CA ASP A 210 -37.01 7.21 -7.80
C ASP A 210 -38.06 6.64 -8.77
N GLY A 211 -37.68 5.64 -9.58
CA GLY A 211 -38.61 4.78 -10.35
C GLY A 211 -38.52 3.29 -9.99
N VAL A 212 -37.72 2.93 -8.98
CA VAL A 212 -37.47 1.54 -8.54
C VAL A 212 -38.39 1.17 -7.37
N SER A 213 -39.01 0.00 -7.45
CA SER A 213 -39.76 -0.66 -6.38
C SER A 213 -39.09 -1.97 -5.95
N ALA A 214 -39.48 -2.47 -4.78
CA ALA A 214 -39.11 -3.80 -4.29
C ALA A 214 -40.36 -4.69 -4.26
N LEU A 215 -40.32 -5.85 -4.93
CA LEU A 215 -41.42 -6.84 -4.95
C LEU A 215 -40.96 -8.17 -4.37
N ILE A 216 -41.86 -8.88 -3.70
CA ILE A 216 -41.68 -10.30 -3.36
C ILE A 216 -42.30 -11.15 -4.49
N ILE A 217 -41.46 -11.72 -5.36
CA ILE A 217 -41.89 -12.47 -6.54
C ILE A 217 -41.82 -13.99 -6.25
N PRO A 218 -42.93 -14.75 -6.36
CA PRO A 218 -42.90 -16.21 -6.26
C PRO A 218 -42.21 -16.85 -7.48
N LEU A 219 -41.13 -17.60 -7.25
CA LEU A 219 -40.30 -18.21 -8.31
C LEU A 219 -40.89 -19.51 -8.90
N THR A 220 -42.10 -19.87 -8.47
CA THR A 220 -42.93 -20.95 -9.01
C THR A 220 -44.10 -20.45 -9.84
N ALA A 221 -44.26 -19.12 -10.00
CA ALA A 221 -45.30 -18.56 -10.84
C ALA A 221 -45.08 -18.85 -12.33
N ARG A 222 -46.19 -18.87 -13.10
CA ARG A 222 -46.16 -18.91 -14.55
C ARG A 222 -45.38 -17.69 -15.08
N GLY A 223 -44.54 -17.91 -16.09
CA GLY A 223 -43.68 -16.88 -16.68
C GLY A 223 -42.28 -16.80 -16.06
N VAL A 224 -42.04 -17.44 -14.91
CA VAL A 224 -40.70 -17.49 -14.30
C VAL A 224 -39.87 -18.64 -14.89
N THR A 225 -38.82 -18.31 -15.63
CA THR A 225 -37.81 -19.28 -16.09
C THR A 225 -36.53 -19.15 -15.26
N ARG A 226 -35.89 -20.28 -14.95
CA ARG A 226 -34.68 -20.35 -14.10
C ARG A 226 -33.61 -21.26 -14.69
N LYS A 227 -32.37 -20.77 -14.74
CA LYS A 227 -31.21 -21.49 -15.29
C LYS A 227 -29.99 -21.34 -14.39
N LYS A 228 -29.48 -22.44 -13.83
CA LYS A 228 -28.22 -22.44 -13.04
C LYS A 228 -27.06 -21.98 -13.94
N ILE A 229 -26.18 -21.13 -13.39
CA ILE A 229 -24.98 -20.62 -14.04
C ILE A 229 -23.77 -21.39 -13.51
N ASN A 230 -22.88 -21.81 -14.41
CA ASN A 230 -21.63 -22.47 -14.04
C ASN A 230 -20.51 -21.42 -13.89
N ASN A 231 -20.05 -21.22 -12.66
CA ASN A 231 -19.01 -20.25 -12.29
C ASN A 231 -17.65 -20.94 -12.08
N SER A 232 -16.60 -20.17 -11.78
CA SER A 232 -15.27 -20.71 -11.41
C SER A 232 -15.29 -21.53 -10.11
N GLY A 233 -16.10 -21.09 -9.16
CA GLY A 233 -16.36 -21.72 -7.86
C GLY A 233 -17.82 -21.54 -7.45
N VAL A 234 -18.09 -21.64 -6.15
CA VAL A 234 -19.42 -21.57 -5.52
C VAL A 234 -20.49 -22.45 -6.17
N LEU A 235 -20.12 -23.63 -6.67
CA LEU A 235 -20.99 -24.49 -7.47
C LEU A 235 -22.20 -25.01 -6.69
N SER A 236 -22.08 -25.25 -5.38
CA SER A 236 -23.20 -25.62 -4.51
C SER A 236 -24.21 -24.48 -4.30
N SER A 237 -23.81 -23.22 -4.46
CA SER A 237 -24.66 -22.04 -4.17
C SER A 237 -25.81 -21.81 -5.15
N ALA A 238 -25.80 -22.52 -6.29
CA ALA A 238 -26.74 -22.38 -7.40
C ALA A 238 -27.02 -20.92 -7.79
N SER A 239 -25.97 -20.15 -8.09
CA SER A 239 -26.09 -18.88 -8.83
C SER A 239 -26.94 -19.09 -10.08
N THR A 240 -27.96 -18.26 -10.26
CA THR A 240 -29.04 -18.50 -11.23
C THR A 240 -29.28 -17.28 -12.11
N TYR A 241 -29.61 -17.52 -13.37
CA TYR A 241 -30.24 -16.56 -14.27
C TYR A 241 -31.75 -16.78 -14.21
N ILE A 242 -32.51 -15.72 -13.96
CA ILE A 242 -33.97 -15.75 -13.80
C ILE A 242 -34.57 -14.82 -14.85
N GLU A 243 -35.53 -15.31 -15.60
CA GLU A 243 -36.28 -14.56 -16.62
C GLU A 243 -37.74 -14.46 -16.18
N PHE A 244 -38.35 -13.30 -16.43
CA PHE A 244 -39.74 -13.00 -16.13
C PHE A 244 -40.45 -12.62 -17.45
N ASP A 245 -41.43 -13.41 -17.84
CA ASP A 245 -42.26 -13.26 -19.05
C ASP A 245 -43.74 -13.19 -18.61
N ASP A 246 -44.33 -11.98 -18.65
CA ASP A 246 -45.66 -11.63 -18.16
C ASP A 246 -46.03 -12.24 -16.77
N VAL A 247 -45.10 -12.17 -15.81
CA VAL A 247 -45.28 -12.78 -14.48
C VAL A 247 -46.23 -11.95 -13.63
N GLU A 248 -47.36 -12.55 -13.24
CA GLU A 248 -48.35 -11.91 -12.36
C GLU A 248 -47.90 -11.94 -10.89
N VAL A 249 -47.75 -10.76 -10.28
CA VAL A 249 -47.35 -10.58 -8.88
C VAL A 249 -48.40 -9.72 -8.16
N PRO A 250 -49.09 -10.21 -7.12
CA PRO A 250 -50.11 -9.43 -6.41
C PRO A 250 -49.57 -8.12 -5.80
N VAL A 251 -50.39 -7.07 -5.75
CA VAL A 251 -49.98 -5.75 -5.25
C VAL A 251 -49.62 -5.79 -3.76
N GLU A 252 -50.18 -6.70 -2.96
CA GLU A 252 -49.79 -6.88 -1.55
C GLU A 252 -48.42 -7.53 -1.35
N ASN A 253 -47.75 -7.98 -2.42
CA ASN A 253 -46.33 -8.36 -2.39
C ASN A 253 -45.38 -7.17 -2.65
N LEU A 254 -45.90 -5.94 -2.79
CA LEU A 254 -45.09 -4.71 -2.79
C LEU A 254 -44.49 -4.46 -1.40
N LEU A 255 -43.16 -4.33 -1.36
CA LEU A 255 -42.43 -4.10 -0.12
C LEU A 255 -42.23 -2.58 0.09
N GLY A 256 -42.82 -2.05 1.15
CA GLY A 256 -42.79 -0.61 1.46
C GLY A 256 -43.72 0.21 0.56
N GLN A 257 -43.15 1.10 -0.25
CA GLN A 257 -43.90 2.02 -1.12
C GLN A 257 -43.40 1.94 -2.57
N GLU A 258 -44.34 2.09 -3.50
CA GLU A 258 -44.06 2.15 -4.94
C GLU A 258 -43.10 3.30 -5.25
N ASN A 259 -42.12 3.05 -6.13
CA ASN A 259 -41.04 3.97 -6.50
C ASN A 259 -40.10 4.39 -5.34
N ARG A 260 -40.17 3.73 -4.17
CA ARG A 260 -39.23 3.92 -3.02
C ARG A 260 -38.31 2.72 -2.76
N GLY A 261 -38.34 1.70 -3.62
CA GLY A 261 -37.63 0.43 -3.45
C GLY A 261 -36.10 0.53 -3.48
N PHE A 262 -35.50 1.52 -4.16
CA PHE A 262 -34.04 1.65 -4.20
C PHE A 262 -33.43 1.73 -2.78
N GLY A 263 -34.02 2.51 -1.87
CA GLY A 263 -33.55 2.60 -0.47
C GLY A 263 -33.73 1.30 0.32
N ILE A 264 -34.79 0.56 0.03
CA ILE A 264 -35.16 -0.72 0.68
C ILE A 264 -34.16 -1.83 0.30
N ILE A 265 -33.64 -1.81 -0.93
CA ILE A 265 -32.59 -2.75 -1.36
C ILE A 265 -31.23 -2.34 -0.75
N MET A 266 -30.87 -1.05 -0.80
CA MET A 266 -29.57 -0.58 -0.28
C MET A 266 -29.39 -0.77 1.24
N SER A 267 -30.48 -0.85 2.02
CA SER A 267 -30.40 -0.94 3.49
C SER A 267 -29.69 -2.20 4.00
N ASN A 268 -29.80 -3.32 3.27
CA ASN A 268 -29.20 -4.59 3.68
C ASN A 268 -27.67 -4.62 3.48
N PHE A 269 -27.16 -3.86 2.50
CA PHE A 269 -25.79 -4.02 2.02
C PHE A 269 -24.70 -3.78 3.06
N ASN A 270 -24.96 -3.04 4.15
CA ASN A 270 -23.97 -2.88 5.23
C ASN A 270 -23.76 -4.18 6.03
N HIS A 271 -24.83 -4.93 6.31
CA HIS A 271 -24.72 -6.24 6.95
C HIS A 271 -24.15 -7.28 5.97
N GLU A 272 -24.57 -7.25 4.69
CA GLU A 272 -24.01 -8.12 3.64
C GLU A 272 -22.50 -7.92 3.47
N ARG A 273 -22.00 -6.67 3.51
CA ARG A 273 -20.57 -6.33 3.48
C ARG A 273 -19.82 -6.83 4.70
N LEU A 274 -20.41 -6.72 5.90
CA LEU A 274 -19.84 -7.28 7.12
C LEU A 274 -19.73 -8.82 7.00
N TRP A 275 -20.79 -9.49 6.55
CA TRP A 275 -20.84 -10.93 6.34
C TRP A 275 -19.78 -11.40 5.33
N LEU A 276 -19.65 -10.72 4.19
CA LEU A 276 -18.63 -11.00 3.17
C LEU A 276 -17.21 -10.77 3.70
N GLY A 277 -16.99 -9.69 4.45
CA GLY A 277 -15.68 -9.40 5.04
C GLY A 277 -15.28 -10.42 6.10
N ALA A 278 -16.17 -10.73 7.06
CA ALA A 278 -15.94 -11.74 8.09
C ALA A 278 -15.65 -13.12 7.48
N THR A 279 -16.46 -13.55 6.50
CA THR A 279 -16.22 -14.78 5.74
C THR A 279 -14.86 -14.77 5.06
N SER A 280 -14.48 -13.66 4.42
CA SER A 280 -13.17 -13.53 3.74
C SER A 280 -12.00 -13.69 4.72
N LEU A 281 -12.10 -13.11 5.92
CA LEU A 281 -11.08 -13.27 6.96
C LEU A 281 -10.98 -14.71 7.47
N ARG A 282 -12.10 -15.42 7.67
CA ARG A 282 -12.02 -16.84 8.05
C ARG A 282 -11.43 -17.71 6.94
N LEU A 283 -11.83 -17.52 5.69
CA LEU A 283 -11.23 -18.26 4.55
C LEU A 283 -9.71 -18.02 4.47
N ALA A 284 -9.25 -16.80 4.77
CA ALA A 284 -7.82 -16.49 4.89
C ALA A 284 -7.17 -17.24 6.07
N ARG A 285 -7.83 -17.33 7.23
CA ARG A 285 -7.35 -18.16 8.36
C ARG A 285 -7.31 -19.66 8.02
N CYS A 286 -8.25 -20.19 7.26
CA CYS A 286 -8.21 -21.57 6.74
C CYS A 286 -7.02 -21.81 5.81
N CYS A 287 -6.74 -20.86 4.91
CA CYS A 287 -5.55 -20.90 4.05
C CYS A 287 -4.24 -20.90 4.86
N ILE A 288 -4.17 -20.12 5.95
CA ILE A 288 -3.04 -20.12 6.88
C ILE A 288 -2.94 -21.46 7.63
N GLU A 289 -4.07 -21.99 8.12
CA GLU A 289 -4.14 -23.28 8.84
C GLU A 289 -3.57 -24.42 7.98
N ASP A 290 -4.04 -24.58 6.75
CA ASP A 290 -3.61 -25.67 5.86
C ASP A 290 -2.16 -25.50 5.38
N ALA A 291 -1.78 -24.29 4.96
CA ALA A 291 -0.43 -24.02 4.48
C ALA A 291 0.62 -24.14 5.61
N TYR A 292 0.29 -23.77 6.85
CA TYR A 292 1.19 -23.93 7.99
C TYR A 292 1.30 -25.40 8.43
N GLN A 293 0.18 -26.14 8.49
CA GLN A 293 0.21 -27.59 8.74
C GLN A 293 1.00 -28.34 7.68
N TYR A 294 0.99 -27.88 6.42
CA TYR A 294 1.84 -28.43 5.38
C TYR A 294 3.31 -28.02 5.58
N ALA A 295 3.61 -26.73 5.75
CA ALA A 295 4.97 -26.23 5.87
C ALA A 295 5.73 -26.77 7.09
N ALA A 296 5.02 -27.07 8.18
CA ALA A 296 5.60 -27.64 9.40
C ALA A 296 6.02 -29.12 9.27
N VAL A 297 5.47 -29.87 8.30
CA VAL A 297 5.77 -31.31 8.12
C VAL A 297 6.33 -31.67 6.74
N ARG A 298 6.30 -30.74 5.79
CA ARG A 298 6.90 -30.95 4.46
C ARG A 298 8.37 -30.63 4.52
N GLU A 299 9.22 -31.59 4.21
CA GLU A 299 10.66 -31.34 4.08
C GLU A 299 11.08 -30.91 2.67
N THR A 300 12.12 -30.06 2.64
CA THR A 300 12.85 -29.62 1.45
C THR A 300 14.29 -29.31 1.86
N PHE A 301 15.29 -29.77 1.11
CA PHE A 301 16.71 -29.53 1.41
C PHE A 301 17.14 -29.96 2.83
N GLY A 302 16.65 -31.12 3.29
CA GLY A 302 17.04 -31.74 4.56
C GLY A 302 16.42 -31.15 5.83
N LYS A 303 15.37 -30.33 5.70
CA LYS A 303 14.64 -29.74 6.85
C LYS A 303 13.18 -29.39 6.50
N PRO A 304 12.30 -29.18 7.49
CA PRO A 304 10.97 -28.62 7.30
C PRO A 304 10.94 -27.33 6.46
N LEU A 305 9.92 -27.17 5.63
CA LEU A 305 9.73 -26.01 4.75
C LEU A 305 9.58 -24.71 5.57
N LEU A 306 8.97 -24.79 6.75
CA LEU A 306 8.84 -23.70 7.72
C LEU A 306 10.20 -23.19 8.25
N ASP A 307 11.28 -23.98 8.17
CA ASP A 307 12.62 -23.56 8.59
C ASP A 307 13.32 -22.63 7.59
N ASN A 308 12.68 -22.36 6.45
CA ASN A 308 13.11 -21.34 5.50
C ASN A 308 12.54 -19.97 5.88
N GLN A 309 13.42 -18.97 6.08
CA GLN A 309 13.04 -17.62 6.51
C GLN A 309 11.98 -16.98 5.59
N MET A 310 12.08 -17.21 4.28
CA MET A 310 11.12 -16.72 3.29
C MET A 310 9.70 -17.30 3.49
N ILE A 311 9.57 -18.52 4.00
CA ILE A 311 8.27 -19.15 4.30
C ILE A 311 7.67 -18.56 5.58
N ARG A 312 8.49 -18.36 6.63
CA ARG A 312 8.04 -17.65 7.85
C ARG A 312 7.62 -16.20 7.56
N SER A 313 8.31 -15.54 6.63
CA SER A 313 7.97 -14.19 6.16
C SER A 313 6.57 -14.13 5.53
N LYS A 314 6.17 -15.13 4.74
CA LYS A 314 4.80 -15.24 4.21
C LYS A 314 3.75 -15.27 5.33
N PHE A 315 3.90 -16.18 6.31
CA PHE A 315 2.97 -16.28 7.43
C PHE A 315 2.90 -14.99 8.26
N SER A 316 4.02 -14.29 8.47
CA SER A 316 4.04 -12.97 9.12
C SER A 316 3.32 -11.89 8.31
N ALA A 317 3.49 -11.86 6.98
CA ALA A 317 2.78 -10.92 6.11
C ALA A 317 1.26 -11.19 6.08
N SER A 318 0.87 -12.46 5.99
CA SER A 318 -0.53 -12.90 6.08
C SER A 318 -1.16 -12.53 7.43
N GLY A 319 -0.46 -12.81 8.53
CA GLY A 319 -0.90 -12.47 9.89
C GLY A 319 -1.13 -10.98 10.07
N ARG A 320 -0.18 -10.12 9.63
CA ARG A 320 -0.35 -8.66 9.71
C ARG A 320 -1.62 -8.17 9.02
N LYS A 321 -1.95 -8.68 7.82
CA LYS A 321 -3.18 -8.32 7.10
C LYS A 321 -4.45 -8.84 7.78
N VAL A 322 -4.45 -10.12 8.19
CA VAL A 322 -5.62 -10.75 8.80
C VAL A 322 -5.97 -10.12 10.14
N GLU A 323 -5.01 -9.91 11.04
CA GLU A 323 -5.32 -9.34 12.36
C GLU A 323 -5.70 -7.85 12.29
N SER A 324 -5.11 -7.05 11.39
CA SER A 324 -5.50 -5.65 11.22
C SER A 324 -6.92 -5.50 10.67
N ALA A 325 -7.30 -6.34 9.69
CA ALA A 325 -8.65 -6.36 9.16
C ALA A 325 -9.67 -6.90 10.19
N HIS A 326 -9.27 -7.86 11.02
CA HIS A 326 -10.12 -8.39 12.10
C HIS A 326 -10.36 -7.34 13.21
N ALA A 327 -9.34 -6.55 13.58
CA ALA A 327 -9.50 -5.45 14.53
C ALA A 327 -10.46 -4.36 14.01
N LEU A 328 -10.39 -4.02 12.72
CA LEU A 328 -11.36 -3.11 12.09
C LEU A 328 -12.79 -3.70 12.12
N MET A 329 -12.95 -4.99 11.83
CA MET A 329 -14.24 -5.68 11.89
C MET A 329 -14.89 -5.56 13.27
N GLU A 330 -14.14 -5.89 14.33
CA GLU A 330 -14.59 -5.82 15.72
C GLU A 330 -14.95 -4.37 16.11
N GLN A 331 -14.13 -3.39 15.71
CA GLN A 331 -14.40 -1.97 15.95
C GLN A 331 -15.71 -1.50 15.30
N LEU A 332 -15.98 -1.88 14.04
CA LEU A 332 -17.19 -1.47 13.34
C LEU A 332 -18.46 -2.11 13.91
N VAL A 333 -18.40 -3.37 14.34
CA VAL A 333 -19.52 -4.04 15.03
C VAL A 333 -19.78 -3.41 16.40
N TYR A 334 -18.73 -3.11 17.17
CA TYR A 334 -18.86 -2.41 18.45
C TYR A 334 -19.51 -1.02 18.27
N LEU A 335 -19.01 -0.20 17.34
CA LEU A 335 -19.54 1.14 17.07
C LEU A 335 -20.99 1.10 16.56
N ASN A 336 -21.34 0.14 15.70
CA ASN A 336 -22.72 -0.03 15.22
C ASN A 336 -23.67 -0.42 16.38
N SER A 337 -23.24 -1.34 17.25
CA SER A 337 -24.03 -1.80 18.40
C SER A 337 -24.20 -0.72 19.48
N GLU A 338 -23.16 0.08 19.74
CA GLU A 338 -23.23 1.27 20.59
C GLU A 338 -24.20 2.33 20.03
N ALA A 339 -24.18 2.56 18.72
CA ALA A 339 -25.05 3.53 18.05
C ALA A 339 -26.52 3.08 18.06
N GLN A 340 -26.79 1.80 17.78
CA GLN A 340 -28.12 1.19 17.88
C GLN A 340 -28.67 1.31 19.32
N ARG A 341 -27.88 0.98 20.35
CA ARG A 341 -28.28 1.18 21.76
C ARG A 341 -28.55 2.64 22.13
N LYS A 342 -27.95 3.61 21.43
CA LYS A 342 -28.17 5.06 21.62
C LYS A 342 -29.27 5.63 20.71
N GLY A 343 -29.91 4.80 19.86
CA GLY A 343 -30.93 5.24 18.92
C GLY A 343 -30.42 6.18 17.82
N VAL A 344 -29.12 6.10 17.47
CA VAL A 344 -28.49 6.99 16.48
C VAL A 344 -27.95 6.22 15.28
N ASP A 345 -28.02 6.87 14.11
CA ASP A 345 -27.37 6.42 12.88
C ASP A 345 -25.86 6.68 12.98
N ALA A 346 -25.07 5.61 12.96
CA ALA A 346 -23.61 5.63 13.04
C ALA A 346 -22.93 6.10 11.74
N GLN A 347 -23.65 6.09 10.61
CA GLN A 347 -23.17 6.44 9.26
C GLN A 347 -21.98 5.62 8.74
N LEU A 348 -21.71 4.46 9.36
CA LEU A 348 -20.61 3.53 9.05
C LEU A 348 -20.68 2.84 7.66
N GLY A 349 -21.55 3.27 6.76
CA GLY A 349 -21.77 2.61 5.46
C GLY A 349 -20.55 2.66 4.54
N GLY A 350 -19.73 3.71 4.64
CA GLY A 350 -18.44 3.80 3.95
C GLY A 350 -17.36 2.94 4.62
N GLN A 351 -17.37 2.85 5.94
CA GLN A 351 -16.45 2.04 6.73
C GLN A 351 -16.69 0.54 6.48
N PHE A 352 -17.94 0.08 6.42
CA PHE A 352 -18.27 -1.30 6.03
C PHE A 352 -17.90 -1.60 4.57
N ALA A 353 -17.97 -0.61 3.66
CA ALA A 353 -17.48 -0.74 2.29
C ALA A 353 -15.96 -0.95 2.24
N ASN A 354 -15.18 -0.08 2.91
CA ASN A 354 -13.73 -0.22 3.04
C ASN A 354 -13.31 -1.53 3.74
N PHE A 355 -14.02 -1.94 4.80
CA PHE A 355 -13.76 -3.20 5.48
C PHE A 355 -13.91 -4.40 4.55
N LYS A 356 -15.00 -4.46 3.76
CA LYS A 356 -15.21 -5.54 2.78
C LYS A 356 -14.07 -5.60 1.77
N VAL A 357 -13.64 -4.46 1.22
CA VAL A 357 -12.50 -4.38 0.29
C VAL A 357 -11.22 -4.90 0.95
N LEU A 358 -10.85 -4.37 2.13
CA LEU A 358 -9.65 -4.78 2.87
C LEU A 358 -9.64 -6.29 3.18
N ALA A 359 -10.79 -6.85 3.55
CA ALA A 359 -10.94 -8.27 3.86
C ALA A 359 -10.84 -9.15 2.60
N ALA A 360 -11.42 -8.72 1.47
CA ALA A 360 -11.32 -9.44 0.19
C ALA A 360 -9.89 -9.43 -0.38
N GLN A 361 -9.22 -8.26 -0.37
CA GLN A 361 -7.80 -8.15 -0.74
C GLN A 361 -6.88 -8.97 0.20
N THR A 362 -7.25 -9.06 1.47
CA THR A 362 -6.56 -9.92 2.44
C THR A 362 -6.73 -11.39 2.07
N LEU A 363 -7.94 -11.83 1.69
CA LEU A 363 -8.15 -13.18 1.20
C LEU A 363 -7.36 -13.48 -0.08
N GLU A 364 -7.38 -12.60 -1.10
CA GLU A 364 -6.60 -12.79 -2.33
C GLU A 364 -5.10 -12.95 -2.05
N PHE A 365 -4.53 -12.08 -1.20
CA PHE A 365 -3.13 -12.19 -0.78
C PHE A 365 -2.84 -13.49 -0.03
N VAL A 366 -3.65 -13.82 0.99
CA VAL A 366 -3.37 -14.97 1.87
C VAL A 366 -3.59 -16.30 1.15
N ASN A 367 -4.61 -16.41 0.29
CA ASN A 367 -4.81 -17.55 -0.58
C ASN A 367 -3.60 -17.76 -1.52
N ARG A 368 -3.13 -16.69 -2.18
CA ARG A 368 -1.94 -16.75 -3.06
C ARG A 368 -0.72 -17.27 -2.31
N GLU A 369 -0.43 -16.72 -1.13
CA GLU A 369 0.73 -17.14 -0.33
C GLU A 369 0.58 -18.57 0.22
N ALA A 370 -0.64 -19.02 0.52
CA ALA A 370 -0.93 -20.40 0.90
C ALA A 370 -0.69 -21.37 -0.27
N GLN A 371 -1.28 -21.12 -1.44
CA GLN A 371 -1.04 -21.93 -2.65
C GLN A 371 0.45 -21.98 -2.99
N GLN A 372 1.15 -20.85 -2.95
CA GLN A 372 2.58 -20.78 -3.23
C GLN A 372 3.43 -21.56 -2.21
N THR A 373 2.97 -21.67 -0.95
CA THR A 373 3.62 -22.45 0.11
C THR A 373 3.32 -23.95 -0.01
N MET A 374 2.15 -24.32 -0.53
CA MET A 374 1.75 -25.72 -0.77
C MET A 374 2.25 -26.27 -2.11
N GLY A 375 2.70 -25.41 -3.02
CA GLY A 375 3.21 -25.79 -4.35
C GLY A 375 2.14 -26.49 -5.17
N GLY A 376 2.48 -27.61 -5.81
CA GLY A 376 1.54 -28.38 -6.63
C GLY A 376 0.28 -28.85 -5.90
N LEU A 377 0.33 -29.05 -4.58
CA LEU A 377 -0.87 -29.37 -3.79
C LEU A 377 -1.86 -28.19 -3.76
N GLY A 378 -1.39 -26.95 -3.69
CA GLY A 378 -2.24 -25.75 -3.74
C GLY A 378 -2.92 -25.51 -5.10
N TYR A 379 -2.52 -26.26 -6.14
CA TYR A 379 -3.14 -26.29 -7.47
C TYR A 379 -4.02 -27.54 -7.68
N SER A 380 -4.03 -28.48 -6.73
CA SER A 380 -4.71 -29.76 -6.87
C SER A 380 -6.09 -29.70 -6.21
N LYS A 381 -7.15 -30.01 -6.97
CA LYS A 381 -8.56 -29.95 -6.50
C LYS A 381 -8.90 -30.86 -5.31
N GLY A 382 -8.03 -31.80 -4.95
CA GLY A 382 -8.30 -32.79 -3.91
C GLY A 382 -7.09 -33.11 -3.04
N GLY A 383 -7.31 -33.93 -2.02
CA GLY A 383 -6.30 -34.25 -1.02
C GLY A 383 -5.93 -33.04 -0.14
N ARG A 384 -4.72 -33.04 0.43
CA ARG A 384 -4.30 -32.05 1.46
C ARG A 384 -4.31 -30.58 1.02
N GLY A 385 -4.43 -30.27 -0.27
CA GLY A 385 -4.52 -28.90 -0.80
C GLY A 385 -5.91 -28.49 -1.29
N GLY A 386 -6.87 -29.41 -1.38
CA GLY A 386 -8.17 -29.17 -2.04
C GLY A 386 -8.97 -28.01 -1.44
N ARG A 387 -8.96 -27.85 -0.10
CA ARG A 387 -9.62 -26.71 0.58
C ARG A 387 -9.03 -25.36 0.16
N VAL A 388 -7.72 -25.27 -0.05
CA VAL A 388 -7.05 -24.03 -0.52
C VAL A 388 -7.27 -23.82 -2.01
N GLU A 389 -7.26 -24.87 -2.83
CA GLU A 389 -7.59 -24.78 -4.26
C GLU A 389 -9.05 -24.32 -4.47
N GLN A 390 -10.01 -24.85 -3.71
CA GLN A 390 -11.39 -24.38 -3.70
C GLN A 390 -11.49 -22.88 -3.34
N ILE A 391 -10.83 -22.46 -2.26
CA ILE A 391 -10.82 -21.03 -1.87
C ILE A 391 -10.24 -20.16 -2.99
N SER A 392 -9.26 -20.64 -3.76
CA SER A 392 -8.72 -19.93 -4.92
C SER A 392 -9.70 -19.82 -6.11
N ARG A 393 -10.66 -20.75 -6.23
CA ARG A 393 -11.75 -20.68 -7.22
C ARG A 393 -12.91 -19.80 -6.77
N ASP A 394 -13.13 -19.73 -5.46
CA ASP A 394 -14.20 -18.96 -4.81
C ASP A 394 -13.84 -17.48 -4.62
N VAL A 395 -12.58 -17.15 -4.31
CA VAL A 395 -12.14 -15.80 -3.88
C VAL A 395 -12.62 -14.66 -4.77
N ARG A 396 -12.65 -14.86 -6.10
CA ARG A 396 -13.01 -13.77 -7.03
C ARG A 396 -14.44 -13.26 -6.84
N VAL A 397 -15.37 -14.10 -6.36
CA VAL A 397 -16.74 -13.63 -6.07
C VAL A 397 -16.81 -12.76 -4.80
N MET A 398 -15.89 -12.94 -3.85
CA MET A 398 -15.80 -12.09 -2.64
C MET A 398 -15.29 -10.68 -2.96
N VAL A 399 -14.47 -10.55 -4.01
CA VAL A 399 -13.96 -9.27 -4.51
C VAL A 399 -15.06 -8.50 -5.26
N VAL A 400 -15.80 -9.18 -6.14
CA VAL A 400 -16.78 -8.53 -7.06
C VAL A 400 -18.19 -8.43 -6.47
N GLY A 401 -18.66 -9.43 -5.71
CA GLY A 401 -19.99 -9.46 -5.08
C GLY A 401 -20.13 -8.48 -3.90
N GLY A 402 -21.35 -8.06 -3.57
CA GLY A 402 -21.61 -7.04 -2.53
C GLY A 402 -21.14 -5.61 -2.88
N GLY A 403 -20.76 -5.41 -4.15
CA GLY A 403 -20.09 -4.21 -4.67
C GLY A 403 -18.62 -4.48 -4.99
N SER A 404 -18.17 -4.05 -6.17
CA SER A 404 -16.76 -4.17 -6.57
C SER A 404 -15.87 -3.17 -5.81
N GLU A 405 -14.57 -3.39 -5.83
CA GLU A 405 -13.59 -2.57 -5.11
C GLU A 405 -13.69 -1.08 -5.47
N GLU A 406 -13.80 -0.76 -6.75
CA GLU A 406 -13.83 0.59 -7.29
C GLU A 406 -15.07 1.35 -6.81
N ILE A 407 -16.23 0.68 -6.84
CA ILE A 407 -17.52 1.22 -6.41
C ILE A 407 -17.57 1.39 -4.88
N LEU A 408 -16.99 0.47 -4.13
CA LEU A 408 -16.95 0.54 -2.67
C LEU A 408 -15.96 1.58 -2.16
N ALA A 409 -14.82 1.79 -2.84
CA ALA A 409 -13.85 2.82 -2.51
C ALA A 409 -14.41 4.25 -2.74
N ASP A 410 -15.06 4.51 -3.88
CA ASP A 410 -15.77 5.77 -4.12
C ASP A 410 -16.89 5.98 -3.10
N LEU A 411 -17.73 4.95 -2.89
CA LEU A 411 -18.82 5.02 -1.92
C LEU A 411 -18.31 5.34 -0.51
N ALA A 412 -17.15 4.82 -0.12
CA ALA A 412 -16.57 5.06 1.19
C ALA A 412 -16.18 6.53 1.39
N ILE A 413 -15.35 7.10 0.50
CA ILE A 413 -14.94 8.51 0.63
C ILE A 413 -16.13 9.47 0.45
N VAL A 414 -17.06 9.15 -0.46
CA VAL A 414 -18.27 9.95 -0.69
C VAL A 414 -19.22 9.91 0.52
N GLN A 415 -19.34 8.79 1.24
CA GLN A 415 -20.12 8.74 2.48
C GLN A 415 -19.41 9.46 3.63
N GLU A 416 -18.09 9.31 3.77
CA GLU A 416 -17.34 9.95 4.86
C GLU A 416 -17.35 11.48 4.75
N VAL A 417 -17.08 12.02 3.56
CA VAL A 417 -17.18 13.47 3.29
C VAL A 417 -18.60 13.99 3.60
N ARG A 418 -19.65 13.20 3.34
CA ARG A 418 -21.04 13.56 3.70
C ARG A 418 -21.29 13.48 5.21
N GLY A 419 -20.71 12.52 5.92
CA GLY A 419 -20.79 12.39 7.38
C GLY A 419 -20.14 13.59 8.08
N LEU A 420 -18.87 13.85 7.78
CA LEU A 420 -18.10 15.00 8.28
C LEU A 420 -18.80 16.34 7.93
N SER A 421 -19.36 16.46 6.73
CA SER A 421 -20.14 17.65 6.33
C SER A 421 -21.42 17.85 7.16
N LYS A 422 -22.09 16.79 7.62
CA LYS A 422 -23.24 16.91 8.55
C LYS A 422 -22.79 17.35 9.94
N LEU A 423 -21.66 16.86 10.43
CA LEU A 423 -21.08 17.28 11.72
C LEU A 423 -20.72 18.78 11.69
N ARG A 424 -20.07 19.23 10.62
CA ARG A 424 -19.74 20.66 10.37
C ARG A 424 -20.96 21.59 10.25
N LYS A 425 -22.17 21.03 10.04
CA LYS A 425 -23.44 21.77 10.04
C LYS A 425 -24.16 21.77 11.40
N LYS A 426 -23.67 21.02 12.40
CA LYS A 426 -24.24 20.98 13.77
C LYS A 426 -23.53 21.90 14.76
N THR A 427 -22.35 22.43 14.42
CA THR A 427 -21.71 23.52 15.16
C THR A 427 -22.59 24.77 15.13
N ARG A 428 -22.99 25.27 16.31
CA ARG A 428 -23.87 26.45 16.48
C ARG A 428 -23.18 27.71 15.91
N CYS A 429 -23.93 28.66 15.34
CA CYS A 429 -23.32 29.95 14.99
C CYS A 429 -22.90 30.70 16.27
N PRO A 430 -21.67 31.25 16.36
CA PRO A 430 -21.20 32.01 17.52
C PRO A 430 -21.97 33.31 17.78
N GLY A 431 -22.59 33.88 16.75
CA GLY A 431 -23.84 34.64 16.92
C GLY A 431 -23.75 36.18 16.97
N GLU A 432 -23.46 36.82 15.85
CA GLU A 432 -23.87 38.22 15.61
C GLU A 432 -25.34 38.27 15.18
N ARG A 433 -26.16 39.14 15.80
CA ARG A 433 -27.59 39.36 15.47
C ARG A 433 -27.73 40.51 14.45
N PRO A 434 -28.69 40.48 13.49
CA PRO A 434 -29.78 39.51 13.33
C PRO A 434 -29.46 38.31 12.42
N ALA A 435 -28.35 38.34 11.69
CA ALA A 435 -27.86 37.20 10.90
C ALA A 435 -26.33 37.22 10.84
N CYS A 436 -25.68 36.19 11.36
CA CYS A 436 -24.21 36.15 11.38
C CYS A 436 -23.65 35.94 9.95
N ALA A 437 -22.54 36.60 9.62
CA ALA A 437 -21.95 36.60 8.26
C ALA A 437 -21.64 35.18 7.72
N PHE A 438 -21.46 34.20 8.61
CA PHE A 438 -21.32 32.78 8.27
C PHE A 438 -22.62 32.18 7.72
N CYS A 439 -23.77 32.47 8.34
CA CYS A 439 -25.08 31.99 7.88
C CYS A 439 -25.56 32.70 6.60
N VAL A 440 -25.29 34.01 6.47
CA VAL A 440 -25.59 34.78 5.25
C VAL A 440 -24.85 34.19 4.04
N ARG A 441 -23.56 33.93 4.16
CA ARG A 441 -22.71 33.31 3.12
C ARG A 441 -23.16 31.89 2.72
N LEU A 442 -23.86 31.19 3.61
CA LEU A 442 -24.36 29.82 3.41
C LEU A 442 -25.85 29.76 3.04
N GLY A 443 -26.51 30.91 2.83
CA GLY A 443 -27.92 30.97 2.42
C GLY A 443 -28.91 30.37 3.43
N GLN A 444 -28.55 30.30 4.71
CA GLN A 444 -29.31 29.60 5.75
C GLN A 444 -29.79 30.53 6.88
N ALA A 445 -30.99 30.26 7.40
CA ALA A 445 -31.55 31.03 8.51
C ALA A 445 -30.73 30.85 9.79
N CYS A 446 -30.31 31.96 10.39
CA CYS A 446 -29.49 31.95 11.60
C CYS A 446 -30.30 31.54 12.83
N ARG A 447 -29.72 30.73 13.72
CA ARG A 447 -30.32 30.31 15.00
C ARG A 447 -29.34 30.54 16.14
N TYR A 448 -29.81 31.18 17.20
CA TYR A 448 -29.05 31.59 18.37
C TYR A 448 -29.48 30.77 19.59
N ALA A 449 -28.68 30.75 20.66
CA ALA A 449 -29.01 29.99 21.87
C ALA A 449 -30.21 30.60 22.64
N ASP A 450 -30.27 31.93 22.74
CA ASP A 450 -31.16 32.62 23.68
C ASP A 450 -32.34 33.29 22.97
N ALA A 451 -33.44 32.53 22.89
CA ALA A 451 -34.78 33.02 22.61
C ALA A 451 -35.82 32.14 23.35
N PRO A 452 -36.43 32.61 24.46
CA PRO A 452 -37.56 31.91 25.06
C PRO A 452 -38.77 31.96 24.12
N SER A 453 -39.69 31.00 24.28
CA SER A 453 -40.86 30.87 23.40
C SER A 453 -41.88 31.98 23.62
N ALA A 454 -42.16 32.78 22.59
CA ALA A 454 -43.45 33.46 22.44
C ALA A 454 -43.74 33.81 20.97
N ALA A 455 -44.71 33.12 20.38
CA ALA A 455 -45.47 33.63 19.24
C ALA A 455 -46.88 33.99 19.72
N THR A 456 -46.99 34.98 20.61
CA THR A 456 -48.26 35.57 21.03
C THR A 456 -48.16 37.10 21.13
N ILE A 457 -48.55 37.75 20.03
CA ILE A 457 -49.37 38.98 19.92
C ILE A 457 -49.28 40.06 21.04
N SER A 458 -49.07 41.31 20.56
CA SER A 458 -49.51 42.63 21.09
C SER A 458 -48.78 43.38 22.23
N VAL A 459 -48.04 44.42 21.82
CA VAL A 459 -48.34 45.88 22.03
C VAL A 459 -48.28 46.52 23.44
N GLN A 460 -47.35 47.48 23.55
CA GLN A 460 -47.35 48.76 24.32
C GLN A 460 -47.05 48.86 25.84
N HIS A 461 -46.35 49.97 26.14
CA HIS A 461 -46.12 50.68 27.42
C HIS A 461 -45.35 49.97 28.56
N ALA A 462 -44.73 50.64 29.54
CA ALA A 462 -43.94 51.91 29.59
C ALA A 462 -43.35 52.09 31.02
N VAL A 463 -42.57 53.18 31.25
CA VAL A 463 -42.30 53.85 32.55
C VAL A 463 -41.30 53.21 33.55
N GLU A 464 -40.08 53.79 33.52
CA GLU A 464 -39.29 54.38 34.65
C GLU A 464 -38.63 53.59 35.83
N LYS A 465 -37.40 54.09 36.13
CA LYS A 465 -36.76 54.44 37.44
C LYS A 465 -35.95 53.43 38.27
N ASP A 466 -34.69 53.85 38.51
CA ASP A 466 -33.95 54.04 39.77
C ASP A 466 -34.10 52.99 40.89
N PHE A 467 -33.03 52.50 41.53
CA PHE A 467 -32.04 53.32 42.26
C PHE A 467 -30.64 52.68 42.34
N ALA A 468 -29.65 53.48 42.76
CA ALA A 468 -28.28 53.05 43.09
C ALA A 468 -28.00 53.10 44.61
N ALA A 469 -26.75 52.75 44.99
CA ALA A 469 -26.11 52.78 46.33
C ALA A 469 -26.01 51.42 47.08
N ALA A 470 -25.00 51.16 47.92
CA ALA A 470 -23.61 51.67 47.99
C ALA A 470 -22.76 50.87 49.01
N HIS A 471 -21.42 50.89 48.87
CA HIS A 471 -20.39 50.66 49.91
C HIS A 471 -20.38 49.28 50.67
N SER A 472 -19.29 48.84 51.33
CA SER A 472 -17.82 49.00 51.15
C SER A 472 -17.08 48.04 52.10
N SER A 473 -15.75 47.86 51.94
CA SER A 473 -14.78 47.44 52.99
C SER A 473 -14.91 46.01 53.58
N LEU A 474 -13.86 45.31 54.06
CA LEU A 474 -12.39 45.50 54.09
C LEU A 474 -11.68 44.14 54.33
N ASN A 475 -10.39 44.06 53.98
CA ASN A 475 -9.21 43.35 54.57
C ASN A 475 -9.38 42.26 55.69
N THR A 476 -8.48 41.30 55.92
CA THR A 476 -7.01 41.09 55.66
C THR A 476 -6.72 39.57 55.73
N GLY A 477 -5.59 38.98 55.33
CA GLY A 477 -4.29 39.46 54.79
C GLY A 477 -3.46 38.25 54.28
N SER A 478 -2.50 38.42 53.36
CA SER A 478 -1.06 38.75 53.60
C SER A 478 -0.19 37.52 53.99
N SER A 479 1.02 37.26 53.45
CA SER A 479 1.91 37.95 52.48
C SER A 479 3.21 37.09 52.30
N PHE A 480 4.30 37.39 51.57
CA PHE A 480 4.86 38.61 50.93
C PHE A 480 5.78 38.25 49.72
N GLN A 481 6.01 39.22 48.81
CA GLN A 481 7.18 39.54 47.94
C GLN A 481 8.29 38.49 47.65
N ALA A 482 8.85 38.28 46.44
CA ALA A 482 8.97 39.04 45.17
C ALA A 482 9.85 40.32 45.16
N ILE A 483 10.91 40.37 44.31
CA ILE A 483 11.52 41.56 43.65
C ILE A 483 12.61 41.10 42.62
N SER A 484 12.98 41.99 41.69
CA SER A 484 13.51 41.67 40.34
C SER A 484 14.86 42.32 39.97
N PHE A 485 15.52 41.82 38.89
CA PHE A 485 16.53 42.49 38.03
C PHE A 485 17.93 42.83 38.67
N PRO A 486 19.00 43.25 37.91
CA PRO A 486 19.10 43.61 36.48
C PRO A 486 20.33 43.10 35.63
N SER A 487 20.18 43.18 34.30
CA SER A 487 21.13 43.49 33.19
C SER A 487 22.67 43.23 33.18
N ALA A 488 23.11 42.39 32.20
CA ALA A 488 23.95 42.70 31.01
C ALA A 488 25.50 42.94 31.04
N ILE A 489 26.14 42.61 29.89
CA ILE A 489 27.54 42.87 29.40
C ILE A 489 28.66 42.03 30.11
N GLY A 490 29.69 41.44 29.48
CA GLY A 490 30.05 41.25 28.06
C GLY A 490 31.45 40.55 27.86
N GLU A 491 31.82 40.26 26.60
CA GLU A 491 33.19 40.05 26.01
C GLU A 491 34.21 38.96 26.50
N SER A 492 34.35 37.89 25.69
CA SER A 492 35.62 37.40 25.05
C SER A 492 36.68 36.48 25.75
N SER A 493 37.36 35.68 24.89
CA SER A 493 38.75 35.11 24.95
C SER A 493 39.14 33.80 25.72
N THR A 494 39.32 32.69 24.95
CA THR A 494 40.56 31.84 24.71
C THR A 494 41.70 31.65 25.76
N PRO A 495 42.63 30.64 25.66
CA PRO A 495 42.60 29.25 25.09
C PRO A 495 43.52 28.14 25.80
N PHE A 496 43.58 26.89 25.25
CA PHE A 496 44.70 25.87 25.32
C PHE A 496 45.10 25.22 26.71
N ALA A 497 45.83 24.07 26.89
CA ALA A 497 46.51 23.05 26.02
C ALA A 497 46.98 21.71 26.75
N TYR A 498 47.12 20.59 26.00
CA TYR A 498 48.11 19.45 25.98
C TYR A 498 48.45 18.39 27.10
N GLY A 499 48.77 17.13 26.66
CA GLY A 499 49.61 16.05 27.28
C GLY A 499 49.02 14.60 27.19
N ASN A 500 49.52 13.57 26.45
CA ASN A 500 50.76 12.71 26.45
C ASN A 500 50.80 11.57 27.52
N GLY A 501 51.21 10.28 27.30
CA GLY A 501 51.49 9.42 26.10
C GLY A 501 52.42 8.16 26.35
N GLN A 502 52.27 7.06 25.56
CA GLN A 502 53.15 5.83 25.32
C GLN A 502 53.43 4.78 26.46
N TRP A 503 53.74 3.45 26.28
CA TRP A 503 53.65 2.33 25.25
C TRP A 503 53.96 0.93 25.92
N GLU A 504 53.94 -0.18 25.14
CA GLU A 504 54.52 -1.57 25.32
C GLU A 504 53.67 -2.67 26.05
N GLY A 505 53.63 -3.98 25.70
CA GLY A 505 54.29 -4.80 24.63
C GLY A 505 53.74 -6.27 24.50
N ASP A 506 54.25 -7.06 23.53
CA ASP A 506 53.77 -8.39 22.99
C ASP A 506 54.65 -9.61 23.47
N PRO A 507 54.64 -10.89 22.98
CA PRO A 507 53.69 -11.72 22.15
C PRO A 507 53.49 -13.21 22.62
N GLU A 508 52.70 -14.06 21.90
CA GLU A 508 53.06 -15.45 21.46
C GLU A 508 51.94 -16.32 20.76
N GLU A 509 52.42 -17.20 19.86
CA GLU A 509 51.91 -18.36 19.06
C GLU A 509 50.82 -19.36 19.64
N THR A 510 50.20 -20.37 18.95
CA THR A 510 50.48 -21.20 17.71
C THR A 510 49.24 -22.01 17.17
N GLU A 511 49.23 -22.39 15.85
CA GLU A 511 48.67 -23.66 15.21
C GLU A 511 47.15 -24.09 15.36
N ARG A 512 46.48 -25.07 14.68
CA ARG A 512 46.61 -25.92 13.44
C ARG A 512 45.20 -26.44 12.94
N PRO A 513 45.04 -27.12 11.76
CA PRO A 513 43.74 -27.39 11.08
C PRO A 513 43.19 -28.86 11.10
N MET A 514 42.02 -29.09 10.45
CA MET A 514 41.26 -30.38 10.34
C MET A 514 40.57 -30.57 8.93
N PRO A 515 40.04 -31.77 8.54
CA PRO A 515 40.32 -32.35 7.19
C PRO A 515 39.12 -32.77 6.26
N VAL A 516 39.42 -33.52 5.18
CA VAL A 516 38.54 -34.01 4.08
C VAL A 516 38.76 -35.51 3.78
N PRO A 517 37.72 -36.38 3.65
CA PRO A 517 37.36 -37.12 2.40
C PRO A 517 35.83 -37.50 2.33
N GLN A 518 35.23 -38.41 1.51
CA GLN A 518 35.63 -39.37 0.44
C GLN A 518 34.52 -39.58 -0.66
N ARG A 519 34.06 -40.81 -0.99
CA ARG A 519 33.09 -41.15 -2.09
C ARG A 519 32.30 -42.48 -1.89
N LEU A 520 31.01 -42.49 -2.34
CA LEU A 520 30.19 -43.55 -3.03
C LEU A 520 30.11 -45.01 -2.49
N PRO A 521 28.92 -45.68 -2.61
CA PRO A 521 28.55 -46.47 -3.82
C PRO A 521 27.04 -46.44 -4.22
N GLN A 522 26.61 -47.28 -5.18
CA GLN A 522 25.31 -47.24 -5.89
C GLN A 522 24.33 -48.40 -5.58
N ALA A 523 23.02 -48.12 -5.60
CA ALA A 523 21.85 -49.02 -5.80
C ALA A 523 20.56 -48.16 -5.91
N MET A 524 19.40 -48.54 -6.49
CA MET A 524 19.00 -49.55 -7.49
C MET A 524 17.63 -49.12 -8.10
N GLU A 525 17.07 -49.84 -9.09
CA GLU A 525 15.80 -49.49 -9.77
C GLU A 525 14.65 -50.51 -9.61
N SER A 526 13.41 -50.05 -9.78
CA SER A 526 12.25 -50.85 -10.25
C SER A 526 11.32 -49.96 -11.11
N SER A 527 10.51 -50.55 -12.00
CA SER A 527 10.22 -49.92 -13.30
C SER A 527 8.75 -49.88 -13.75
N SER A 528 8.43 -48.88 -14.59
CA SER A 528 7.29 -48.91 -15.52
C SER A 528 7.51 -47.90 -16.68
N PRO A 529 7.39 -48.28 -17.99
CA PRO A 529 8.24 -47.63 -19.00
C PRO A 529 7.64 -46.45 -19.78
N ILE A 530 6.34 -46.17 -19.66
CA ILE A 530 5.61 -45.33 -20.65
C ILE A 530 5.28 -43.92 -20.13
N LEU A 531 4.96 -43.77 -18.84
CA LEU A 531 4.66 -42.46 -18.23
C LEU A 531 5.92 -41.67 -17.82
N HIS A 532 7.05 -42.37 -17.62
CA HIS A 532 8.30 -41.72 -17.20
C HIS A 532 8.96 -40.90 -18.31
N THR A 533 8.76 -41.23 -19.59
CA THR A 533 9.38 -40.52 -20.72
C THR A 533 8.87 -39.08 -20.78
N VAL A 534 7.58 -38.87 -21.03
CA VAL A 534 6.97 -37.53 -21.19
C VAL A 534 7.16 -36.66 -19.93
N SER A 535 7.12 -37.26 -18.74
CA SER A 535 7.31 -36.52 -17.48
C SER A 535 8.79 -36.16 -17.23
N ARG A 536 9.74 -37.05 -17.60
CA ARG A 536 11.16 -36.67 -17.67
C ARG A 536 11.39 -35.63 -18.75
N ASP A 537 10.79 -35.72 -19.93
CA ASP A 537 11.01 -34.78 -21.02
C ASP A 537 10.58 -33.36 -20.64
N ILE A 538 9.47 -33.19 -19.91
CA ILE A 538 9.03 -31.87 -19.41
C ILE A 538 9.90 -31.39 -18.25
N ALA A 539 10.29 -32.26 -17.31
CA ALA A 539 11.15 -31.89 -16.18
C ALA A 539 12.60 -31.57 -16.62
N ASN A 540 13.15 -32.37 -17.53
CA ASN A 540 14.43 -32.14 -18.20
C ASN A 540 14.35 -30.85 -19.01
N GLN A 541 13.30 -30.62 -19.82
CA GLN A 541 13.15 -29.33 -20.52
C GLN A 541 13.06 -28.13 -19.56
N ALA A 542 12.47 -28.28 -18.37
CA ALA A 542 12.47 -27.20 -17.37
C ALA A 542 13.86 -26.98 -16.75
N ALA A 543 14.63 -28.04 -16.51
CA ALA A 543 16.01 -27.96 -16.05
C ALA A 543 16.93 -27.39 -17.15
N ASP A 544 16.86 -27.91 -18.37
CA ASP A 544 17.57 -27.46 -19.57
C ASP A 544 17.29 -25.97 -19.86
N ARG A 545 16.06 -25.50 -19.64
CA ARG A 545 15.73 -24.06 -19.77
C ARG A 545 16.37 -23.20 -18.69
N ALA A 546 16.66 -23.74 -17.51
CA ALA A 546 17.42 -23.03 -16.48
C ALA A 546 18.92 -23.05 -16.80
N THR A 547 19.48 -24.24 -17.09
CA THR A 547 20.91 -24.41 -17.41
C THR A 547 21.33 -23.71 -18.72
N ARG A 548 20.41 -23.55 -19.69
CA ARG A 548 20.60 -22.70 -20.88
C ARG A 548 21.08 -21.28 -20.57
N PHE A 549 20.66 -20.74 -19.42
CA PHE A 549 21.08 -19.42 -18.94
C PHE A 549 22.15 -19.50 -17.81
N GLU A 550 22.56 -20.71 -17.41
CA GLU A 550 23.75 -20.98 -16.59
C GLU A 550 25.04 -20.94 -17.41
N GLU A 551 24.98 -20.87 -18.75
CA GLU A 551 26.11 -20.53 -19.63
C GLU A 551 26.11 -19.04 -20.07
N ARG A 552 27.18 -18.58 -20.73
CA ARG A 552 27.28 -17.26 -21.37
C ARG A 552 26.40 -17.24 -22.64
N PRO A 553 25.62 -16.17 -22.92
CA PRO A 553 24.83 -16.11 -24.15
C PRO A 553 25.72 -16.23 -25.41
N PRO A 554 25.29 -16.94 -26.47
CA PRO A 554 26.07 -17.08 -27.70
C PRO A 554 26.37 -15.73 -28.36
N GLU A 555 27.49 -15.63 -29.10
CA GLU A 555 27.94 -14.36 -29.71
C GLU A 555 26.89 -13.71 -30.63
N HIS A 556 26.17 -14.50 -31.42
CA HIS A 556 25.09 -14.01 -32.28
C HIS A 556 23.88 -13.48 -31.49
N VAL A 557 23.69 -13.93 -30.25
CA VAL A 557 22.68 -13.41 -29.31
C VAL A 557 23.20 -12.13 -28.65
N ILE A 558 24.48 -12.09 -28.25
CA ILE A 558 25.13 -10.88 -27.71
C ILE A 558 25.09 -9.74 -28.71
N ALA A 559 25.36 -9.99 -29.99
CA ALA A 559 25.25 -8.99 -31.06
C ALA A 559 23.85 -8.36 -31.12
N LYS A 560 22.79 -9.19 -31.16
CA LYS A 560 21.39 -8.72 -31.14
C LYS A 560 21.02 -8.00 -29.83
N LEU A 561 21.51 -8.48 -28.68
CA LEU A 561 21.34 -7.80 -27.39
C LEU A 561 22.03 -6.43 -27.37
N THR A 562 23.09 -6.25 -28.15
CA THR A 562 23.79 -4.95 -28.27
C THR A 562 22.90 -3.94 -28.97
N ASP A 563 22.29 -4.32 -30.10
CA ASP A 563 21.30 -3.48 -30.78
C ASP A 563 20.13 -3.13 -29.85
N VAL A 564 19.54 -4.15 -29.21
CA VAL A 564 18.44 -3.99 -28.24
C VAL A 564 18.84 -3.09 -27.05
N TYR A 565 20.06 -3.18 -26.54
CA TYR A 565 20.51 -2.31 -25.45
C TYR A 565 20.54 -0.84 -25.89
N PHE A 566 21.18 -0.55 -27.03
CA PHE A 566 21.30 0.83 -27.50
C PHE A 566 19.98 1.41 -28.01
N SER A 567 19.03 0.57 -28.46
CA SER A 567 17.68 0.99 -28.86
C SER A 567 16.62 0.98 -27.75
N ASN A 568 16.86 0.40 -26.57
CA ASN A 568 15.83 0.28 -25.53
C ASN A 568 16.27 0.58 -24.09
N CYS A 569 17.57 0.66 -23.80
CA CYS A 569 18.10 0.76 -22.43
C CYS A 569 18.99 2.00 -22.21
N GLN A 570 19.86 2.30 -23.17
CA GLN A 570 20.78 3.45 -23.11
C GLN A 570 20.01 4.78 -23.08
N ASN A 571 20.54 5.77 -22.36
CA ASN A 571 20.01 7.12 -22.18
C ASN A 571 18.63 7.20 -21.49
N GLN A 572 18.22 6.18 -20.71
CA GLN A 572 16.90 6.14 -20.05
C GLN A 572 16.96 6.10 -18.50
N PRO A 573 17.33 7.20 -17.80
CA PRO A 573 18.11 8.34 -18.28
C PRO A 573 19.61 8.00 -18.39
N TYR A 574 20.05 6.87 -17.82
CA TYR A 574 21.44 6.51 -17.61
C TYR A 574 22.19 6.28 -18.93
N CYS A 575 23.35 6.89 -19.05
CA CYS A 575 24.23 6.81 -20.21
C CYS A 575 25.58 6.22 -19.76
N LEU A 576 25.74 4.90 -19.88
CA LEU A 576 26.93 4.21 -19.35
C LEU A 576 28.02 3.96 -20.39
N PHE A 577 27.66 3.80 -21.66
CA PHE A 577 28.57 3.38 -22.73
C PHE A 577 28.55 4.32 -23.93
N HIS A 578 29.66 4.41 -24.66
CA HIS A 578 29.65 4.85 -26.06
C HIS A 578 29.42 3.66 -26.99
N GLU A 579 28.39 3.75 -27.84
CA GLU A 579 27.97 2.64 -28.71
C GLU A 579 29.08 2.11 -29.62
N ALA A 580 29.84 2.99 -30.26
CA ALA A 580 30.96 2.59 -31.12
C ALA A 580 32.10 1.90 -30.34
N ASN A 581 32.36 2.32 -29.09
CA ASN A 581 33.36 1.67 -28.25
C ASN A 581 32.87 0.30 -27.77
N MET A 582 31.63 0.21 -27.26
CA MET A 582 31.03 -1.04 -26.80
C MET A 582 30.98 -2.09 -27.92
N ARG A 583 30.54 -1.70 -29.13
CA ARG A 583 30.53 -2.58 -30.31
C ARG A 583 31.94 -3.03 -30.70
N ARG A 584 32.96 -2.17 -30.59
CA ARG A 584 34.37 -2.54 -30.84
C ARG A 584 34.90 -3.52 -29.79
N ARG A 585 34.70 -3.24 -28.50
CA ARG A 585 35.13 -4.12 -27.39
C ARG A 585 34.50 -5.51 -27.49
N LEU A 586 33.22 -5.58 -27.85
CA LEU A 586 32.52 -6.83 -28.16
C LEU A 586 33.19 -7.63 -29.30
N GLN A 587 33.53 -6.97 -30.41
CA GLN A 587 34.15 -7.61 -31.58
C GLN A 587 35.56 -8.17 -31.30
N ILE A 588 36.31 -7.56 -30.38
CA ILE A 588 37.67 -7.99 -30.03
C ILE A 588 37.73 -8.86 -28.75
N GLY A 589 36.58 -9.12 -28.11
CA GLY A 589 36.48 -9.92 -26.88
C GLY A 589 36.89 -9.20 -25.59
N ASP A 590 37.17 -7.89 -25.65
CA ASP A 590 37.70 -7.04 -24.56
C ASP A 590 36.61 -6.56 -23.59
N LEU A 591 35.77 -7.49 -23.11
CA LEU A 591 34.67 -7.20 -22.19
C LEU A 591 34.63 -8.20 -21.03
N PRO A 592 34.85 -7.76 -19.78
CA PRO A 592 34.75 -8.62 -18.61
C PRO A 592 33.39 -9.29 -18.50
N GLU A 593 33.40 -10.57 -18.10
CA GLU A 593 32.18 -11.39 -18.04
C GLU A 593 31.11 -10.79 -17.11
N HIS A 594 31.51 -10.18 -16.00
CA HIS A 594 30.57 -9.52 -15.09
C HIS A 594 29.80 -8.38 -15.76
N LEU A 595 30.46 -7.54 -16.55
CA LEU A 595 29.84 -6.44 -17.27
C LEU A 595 28.97 -6.96 -18.43
N LEU A 596 29.48 -7.93 -19.19
CA LEU A 596 28.75 -8.57 -20.28
C LEU A 596 27.44 -9.23 -19.79
N LEU A 597 27.46 -9.87 -18.62
CA LEU A 597 26.27 -10.47 -18.01
C LEU A 597 25.31 -9.41 -17.42
N ALA A 598 25.80 -8.31 -16.85
CA ALA A 598 24.94 -7.19 -16.44
C ALA A 598 24.23 -6.57 -17.64
N PHE A 599 24.98 -6.26 -18.70
CA PHE A 599 24.49 -5.73 -19.98
C PHE A 599 23.45 -6.66 -20.62
N ALA A 600 23.73 -7.96 -20.68
CA ALA A 600 22.80 -8.96 -21.18
C ALA A 600 21.52 -9.05 -20.32
N ALA A 601 21.63 -8.95 -18.99
CA ALA A 601 20.47 -8.90 -18.10
C ALA A 601 19.59 -7.67 -18.34
N THR A 602 20.19 -6.49 -18.57
CA THR A 602 19.42 -5.26 -18.86
C THR A 602 18.71 -5.34 -20.22
N ALA A 603 19.39 -5.86 -21.25
CA ALA A 603 18.87 -5.93 -22.61
C ALA A 603 17.85 -7.07 -22.83
N ALA A 604 18.02 -8.23 -22.19
CA ALA A 604 17.19 -9.42 -22.42
C ALA A 604 15.69 -9.19 -22.18
N ARG A 605 15.32 -8.25 -21.29
CA ARG A 605 13.93 -7.86 -21.03
C ARG A 605 13.19 -7.34 -22.28
N TYR A 606 13.90 -6.73 -23.22
CA TYR A 606 13.32 -6.11 -24.43
C TYR A 606 13.60 -6.90 -25.71
N SER A 607 14.37 -7.99 -25.62
CA SER A 607 14.71 -8.81 -26.78
C SER A 607 13.51 -9.62 -27.28
N ARG A 608 13.33 -9.66 -28.61
CA ARG A 608 12.32 -10.49 -29.29
C ARG A 608 12.87 -11.85 -29.77
N ASP A 609 14.15 -12.11 -29.52
CA ASP A 609 14.85 -13.31 -30.01
C ASP A 609 14.35 -14.60 -29.35
N ASP A 610 14.27 -15.69 -30.13
CA ASP A 610 13.80 -17.00 -29.67
C ASP A 610 14.72 -17.64 -28.62
N TYR A 611 15.95 -17.16 -28.45
CA TYR A 611 16.83 -17.55 -27.35
C TYR A 611 16.24 -17.21 -25.98
N PHE A 612 15.43 -16.15 -25.85
CA PHE A 612 14.83 -15.72 -24.57
C PHE A 612 13.41 -16.22 -24.33
N LYS A 613 12.82 -16.95 -25.29
CA LYS A 613 11.46 -17.49 -25.15
C LYS A 613 11.48 -18.86 -24.43
N PRO A 614 10.46 -19.19 -23.62
CA PRO A 614 9.26 -18.39 -23.33
C PRO A 614 9.46 -17.29 -22.26
N ASP A 615 10.42 -17.43 -21.35
CA ASP A 615 10.54 -16.63 -20.13
C ASP A 615 11.81 -15.73 -20.09
N PRO A 616 11.80 -14.53 -20.72
CA PRO A 616 12.96 -13.65 -20.72
C PRO A 616 13.38 -13.21 -19.31
N LEU A 617 12.43 -13.12 -18.37
CA LEU A 617 12.70 -12.74 -16.98
C LEU A 617 13.59 -13.75 -16.23
N VAL A 618 13.59 -15.03 -16.64
CA VAL A 618 14.50 -16.05 -16.07
C VAL A 618 15.94 -15.77 -16.52
N ALA A 619 16.15 -15.46 -17.80
CA ALA A 619 17.47 -15.07 -18.30
C ALA A 619 18.01 -13.80 -17.63
N VAL A 620 17.14 -12.78 -17.47
CA VAL A 620 17.47 -11.54 -16.71
C VAL A 620 17.94 -11.88 -15.29
N ALA A 621 17.19 -12.72 -14.57
CA ALA A 621 17.54 -13.10 -13.20
C ALA A 621 18.84 -13.91 -13.10
N SER A 622 19.05 -14.88 -14.00
CA SER A 622 20.26 -15.71 -14.03
C SER A 622 21.52 -14.91 -14.35
N TYR A 623 21.48 -14.04 -15.37
CA TYR A 623 22.62 -13.22 -15.75
C TYR A 623 22.92 -12.13 -14.70
N ALA A 624 21.90 -11.49 -14.14
CA ALA A 624 22.09 -10.52 -13.05
C ALA A 624 22.70 -11.17 -11.79
N LYS A 625 22.23 -12.37 -11.41
CA LYS A 625 22.76 -13.14 -10.27
C LYS A 625 24.24 -13.50 -10.46
N LYS A 626 24.62 -13.97 -11.66
CA LYS A 626 26.02 -14.31 -12.00
C LYS A 626 26.92 -13.08 -11.99
N SER A 627 26.53 -12.01 -12.67
CA SER A 627 27.28 -10.75 -12.71
C SER A 627 27.58 -10.25 -11.28
N TRP A 628 26.55 -10.25 -10.43
CA TRP A 628 26.70 -9.88 -9.02
C TRP A 628 27.61 -10.83 -8.23
N ALA A 629 27.59 -12.14 -8.52
CA ALA A 629 28.49 -13.09 -7.88
C ALA A 629 29.97 -12.86 -8.27
N ILE A 630 30.26 -12.59 -9.55
CA ILE A 630 31.62 -12.30 -10.01
C ILE A 630 32.13 -10.98 -9.39
N LEU A 631 31.32 -9.92 -9.41
CA LEU A 631 31.65 -8.64 -8.75
C LEU A 631 31.89 -8.80 -7.25
N LYS A 632 31.01 -9.52 -6.56
CA LYS A 632 31.15 -9.77 -5.12
C LYS A 632 32.44 -10.53 -4.81
N ASN A 633 32.79 -11.52 -5.63
CA ASN A 633 34.04 -12.26 -5.44
C ASN A 633 35.26 -11.36 -5.64
N ARG A 634 35.36 -10.59 -6.75
CA ARG A 634 36.44 -9.61 -6.96
C ARG A 634 36.68 -8.72 -5.72
N VAL A 635 35.61 -8.15 -5.17
CA VAL A 635 35.68 -7.28 -3.97
C VAL A 635 36.12 -8.03 -2.71
N LEU A 636 35.70 -9.29 -2.52
CA LEU A 636 36.13 -10.12 -1.38
C LEU A 636 37.56 -10.67 -1.53
N ASP A 637 38.00 -10.90 -2.77
CA ASP A 637 39.34 -11.40 -3.12
C ASP A 637 40.41 -10.28 -3.09
N GLY A 638 40.01 -9.04 -2.76
CA GLY A 638 40.91 -7.89 -2.63
C GLY A 638 41.30 -7.21 -3.95
N ASP A 639 40.58 -7.48 -5.05
CA ASP A 639 40.77 -6.77 -6.32
C ASP A 639 40.40 -5.28 -6.13
N PRO A 640 41.32 -4.33 -6.40
CA PRO A 640 41.05 -2.91 -6.21
C PRO A 640 40.05 -2.33 -7.23
N CYS A 641 39.57 -3.14 -8.19
CA CYS A 641 38.47 -2.82 -9.11
C CYS A 641 38.66 -1.48 -9.85
N THR A 642 39.91 -1.18 -10.25
CA THR A 642 40.34 0.09 -10.85
C THR A 642 39.93 0.25 -12.34
N ASP A 643 38.86 -0.42 -12.74
CA ASP A 643 38.31 -0.41 -14.09
C ASP A 643 36.89 0.20 -14.12
N LEU A 644 36.54 0.83 -15.26
CA LEU A 644 35.24 1.51 -15.41
C LEU A 644 34.07 0.50 -15.46
N ASP A 645 34.36 -0.73 -15.88
CA ASP A 645 33.40 -1.82 -16.04
C ASP A 645 32.80 -2.24 -14.68
N SER A 646 33.64 -2.20 -13.63
CA SER A 646 33.26 -2.41 -12.24
C SER A 646 32.32 -1.34 -11.68
N VAL A 647 32.28 -0.14 -12.26
CA VAL A 647 31.25 0.88 -11.94
C VAL A 647 29.97 0.63 -12.74
N GLN A 648 30.11 0.39 -14.04
CA GLN A 648 28.98 0.22 -14.96
C GLN A 648 28.09 -0.98 -14.59
N ALA A 649 28.68 -2.11 -14.19
CA ALA A 649 27.93 -3.33 -13.91
C ALA A 649 27.03 -3.23 -12.64
N PRO A 650 27.50 -2.76 -11.47
CA PRO A 650 26.62 -2.46 -10.33
C PRO A 650 25.47 -1.49 -10.66
N VAL A 651 25.69 -0.46 -11.48
CA VAL A 651 24.61 0.47 -11.88
C VAL A 651 23.52 -0.25 -12.67
N LEU A 652 23.89 -1.02 -13.70
CA LEU A 652 22.94 -1.83 -14.48
C LEU A 652 22.14 -2.80 -13.59
N LEU A 653 22.82 -3.45 -12.64
CA LEU A 653 22.19 -4.37 -11.69
C LEU A 653 21.30 -3.65 -10.66
N ALA A 654 21.65 -2.44 -10.23
CA ALA A 654 20.84 -1.62 -9.33
C ALA A 654 19.52 -1.22 -9.98
N ILE A 655 19.57 -0.78 -11.24
CA ILE A 655 18.38 -0.46 -12.05
C ILE A 655 17.46 -1.69 -12.17
N ILE A 656 18.02 -2.88 -12.43
CA ILE A 656 17.25 -4.13 -12.47
C ILE A 656 16.56 -4.42 -11.12
N ASP A 657 17.24 -4.21 -9.99
CA ASP A 657 16.66 -4.42 -8.66
C ASP A 657 15.59 -3.41 -8.29
N PHE A 658 15.78 -2.11 -8.59
CA PHE A 658 14.76 -1.09 -8.37
C PHE A 658 13.51 -1.35 -9.22
N VAL A 659 13.67 -1.62 -10.52
CA VAL A 659 12.56 -1.98 -11.44
C VAL A 659 11.85 -3.27 -11.02
N ALA A 660 12.55 -4.20 -10.37
CA ALA A 660 11.97 -5.44 -9.85
C ALA A 660 11.43 -5.32 -8.40
N GLY A 661 11.33 -4.11 -7.84
CA GLY A 661 10.76 -3.89 -6.50
C GLY A 661 11.64 -4.38 -5.34
N ARG A 662 12.96 -4.44 -5.53
CA ARG A 662 13.96 -4.89 -4.54
C ARG A 662 14.87 -3.74 -4.06
N PRO A 663 14.33 -2.64 -3.51
CA PRO A 663 15.11 -1.43 -3.25
C PRO A 663 16.33 -1.65 -2.35
N ARG A 664 16.24 -2.52 -1.33
CA ARG A 664 17.39 -2.88 -0.47
C ARG A 664 18.56 -3.51 -1.26
N GLN A 665 18.30 -4.24 -2.34
CA GLN A 665 19.34 -4.85 -3.17
C GLN A 665 19.88 -3.89 -4.23
N GLY A 666 19.06 -2.93 -4.69
CA GLY A 666 19.49 -1.78 -5.49
C GLY A 666 20.42 -0.88 -4.70
N TRP A 667 20.06 -0.52 -3.46
CA TRP A 667 20.87 0.34 -2.59
C TRP A 667 22.28 -0.17 -2.32
N VAL A 668 22.45 -1.46 -2.02
CA VAL A 668 23.78 -2.07 -1.84
C VAL A 668 24.65 -1.94 -3.11
N LYS A 669 24.03 -1.95 -4.30
CA LYS A 669 24.73 -1.81 -5.59
C LYS A 669 25.03 -0.35 -5.92
N THR A 670 24.11 0.56 -5.60
CA THR A 670 24.30 2.00 -5.70
C THR A 670 25.47 2.45 -4.81
N GLY A 671 25.50 2.04 -3.54
CA GLY A 671 26.61 2.33 -2.62
C GLY A 671 27.96 1.78 -3.11
N LEU A 672 27.98 0.56 -3.67
CA LEU A 672 29.20 0.00 -4.26
C LEU A 672 29.66 0.79 -5.51
N ALA A 673 28.73 1.20 -6.38
CA ALA A 673 29.05 2.04 -7.54
C ALA A 673 29.62 3.41 -7.13
N ILE A 674 29.04 4.03 -6.09
CA ILE A 674 29.52 5.31 -5.52
C ILE A 674 30.93 5.14 -4.93
N ARG A 675 31.19 4.03 -4.22
CA ARG A 675 32.52 3.73 -3.69
C ARG A 675 33.56 3.61 -4.80
N PHE A 676 33.28 2.83 -5.85
CA PHE A 676 34.18 2.73 -7.00
C PHE A 676 34.36 4.07 -7.74
N VAL A 677 33.31 4.91 -7.83
CA VAL A 677 33.41 6.29 -8.35
C VAL A 677 34.40 7.15 -7.55
N GLN A 678 34.39 7.03 -6.22
CA GLN A 678 35.31 7.74 -5.32
C GLN A 678 36.75 7.22 -5.47
N ASP A 679 36.94 5.90 -5.45
CA ASP A 679 38.26 5.27 -5.60
C ASP A 679 38.90 5.57 -6.97
N LEU A 680 38.09 5.61 -8.04
CA LEU A 680 38.49 6.02 -9.39
C LEU A 680 38.55 7.54 -9.62
N LYS A 681 38.11 8.34 -8.63
CA LYS A 681 38.03 9.81 -8.68
C LYS A 681 37.25 10.36 -9.88
N LEU A 682 36.16 9.69 -10.27
CA LEU A 682 35.36 10.07 -11.45
C LEU A 682 34.55 11.37 -11.26
N ASN A 683 34.49 11.89 -10.04
CA ASN A 683 33.97 13.21 -9.70
C ASN A 683 34.90 14.37 -10.12
N ALA A 684 36.14 14.07 -10.52
CA ALA A 684 37.10 15.03 -11.07
C ALA A 684 37.20 14.93 -12.59
N GLU A 685 37.55 16.05 -13.24
CA GLU A 685 37.72 16.08 -14.70
C GLU A 685 38.86 15.12 -15.14
N PRO A 686 38.61 14.22 -16.11
CA PRO A 686 39.63 13.25 -16.52
C PRO A 686 40.88 13.90 -17.13
N ASP A 687 42.03 13.26 -16.92
CA ASP A 687 43.32 13.71 -17.45
C ASP A 687 43.27 13.88 -18.99
N ALA A 688 43.84 14.98 -19.48
CA ALA A 688 44.00 15.27 -20.90
C ALA A 688 44.92 14.25 -21.62
N SER A 689 45.72 13.47 -20.88
CA SER A 689 46.57 12.41 -21.43
C SER A 689 45.81 11.21 -22.00
N ILE A 690 44.60 10.92 -21.51
CA ILE A 690 43.78 9.80 -22.00
C ILE A 690 42.91 10.24 -23.21
N PRO A 691 42.58 9.31 -24.14
CA PRO A 691 41.80 9.64 -25.33
C PRO A 691 40.46 10.30 -25.03
N VAL A 692 40.06 11.28 -25.87
CA VAL A 692 38.84 12.10 -25.69
C VAL A 692 37.57 11.26 -25.47
N TRP A 693 37.44 10.12 -26.16
CA TRP A 693 36.31 9.20 -25.98
C TRP A 693 36.30 8.51 -24.61
N GLN A 694 37.46 8.23 -24.04
CA GLN A 694 37.60 7.58 -22.73
C GLN A 694 37.41 8.60 -21.59
N GLN A 695 37.78 9.87 -21.81
CA GLN A 695 37.37 10.96 -20.92
C GLN A 695 35.84 11.06 -20.88
N GLU A 696 35.19 11.05 -22.05
CA GLU A 696 33.75 11.24 -22.14
C GLU A 696 32.94 10.05 -21.58
N GLU A 697 33.40 8.80 -21.79
CA GLU A 697 32.81 7.62 -21.15
C GLU A 697 32.92 7.69 -19.62
N ARG A 698 34.05 8.19 -19.08
CA ARG A 698 34.21 8.45 -17.64
C ARG A 698 33.22 9.51 -17.12
N ARG A 699 33.08 10.66 -17.81
CA ARG A 699 32.08 11.69 -17.44
C ARG A 699 30.66 11.09 -17.40
N ARG A 700 30.31 10.30 -18.41
CA ARG A 700 28.97 9.73 -18.58
C ARG A 700 28.63 8.65 -17.55
N VAL A 701 29.61 7.81 -17.19
CA VAL A 701 29.47 6.87 -16.07
C VAL A 701 29.33 7.61 -14.74
N PHE A 702 30.14 8.63 -14.46
CA PHE A 702 29.97 9.46 -13.26
C PHE A 702 28.57 10.06 -13.17
N TRP A 703 28.13 10.78 -14.20
CA TRP A 703 26.81 11.41 -14.20
C TRP A 703 25.68 10.39 -14.12
N SER A 704 25.84 9.17 -14.64
CA SER A 704 24.86 8.09 -14.45
C SER A 704 24.79 7.59 -13.01
N VAL A 705 25.91 7.52 -12.27
CA VAL A 705 25.91 7.19 -10.84
C VAL A 705 25.33 8.35 -10.02
N TYR A 706 25.67 9.59 -10.35
CA TYR A 706 25.10 10.79 -9.74
C TYR A 706 23.57 10.84 -9.89
N LEU A 707 23.04 10.60 -11.11
CA LEU A 707 21.59 10.49 -11.31
C LEU A 707 20.96 9.32 -10.52
N LEU A 708 21.69 8.22 -10.28
CA LEU A 708 21.18 7.08 -9.52
C LEU A 708 21.14 7.38 -8.02
N ASP A 709 22.14 8.09 -7.50
CA ASP A 709 22.18 8.62 -6.13
C ASP A 709 21.06 9.64 -5.92
N SER A 710 21.12 10.79 -6.60
CA SER A 710 20.20 11.92 -6.40
C SER A 710 18.72 11.54 -6.58
N PHE A 711 18.36 10.77 -7.63
CA PHE A 711 16.95 10.50 -7.90
C PHE A 711 16.31 9.45 -6.98
N PHE A 712 17.08 8.53 -6.40
CA PHE A 712 16.54 7.56 -5.44
C PHE A 712 16.68 8.04 -3.98
N ALA A 713 17.62 8.95 -3.69
CA ALA A 713 17.84 9.53 -2.35
C ALA A 713 16.81 10.62 -1.95
N CYS A 714 15.91 11.02 -2.86
CA CYS A 714 14.84 11.99 -2.59
C CYS A 714 13.66 11.41 -1.78
N GLY A 715 13.97 10.74 -0.66
CA GLY A 715 12.97 10.14 0.21
C GLY A 715 13.52 9.70 1.57
N ARG A 716 12.58 9.38 2.46
CA ARG A 716 12.67 9.12 3.92
C ARG A 716 13.66 8.04 4.44
N SER A 717 14.67 7.64 3.68
CA SER A 717 15.48 6.45 3.98
C SER A 717 16.91 6.43 3.44
N TRP A 718 17.39 7.45 2.71
CA TRP A 718 18.79 7.51 2.29
C TRP A 718 19.24 8.95 1.97
N PRO A 719 20.29 9.49 2.59
CA PRO A 719 20.85 10.78 2.20
C PRO A 719 21.62 10.67 0.88
N VAL A 720 21.74 11.79 0.15
CA VAL A 720 22.59 11.90 -1.04
C VAL A 720 24.05 11.69 -0.64
N SER A 721 24.77 10.79 -1.33
CA SER A 721 26.14 10.42 -0.99
C SER A 721 27.22 11.17 -1.78
N ILE A 722 26.87 11.72 -2.96
CA ILE A 722 27.76 12.53 -3.79
C ILE A 722 27.39 14.02 -3.65
N VAL A 723 28.29 14.81 -3.08
CA VAL A 723 28.06 16.24 -2.83
C VAL A 723 28.46 17.09 -4.04
N ASP A 724 27.62 18.06 -4.41
CA ASP A 724 27.84 19.01 -5.52
C ASP A 724 29.20 19.73 -5.46
N SER A 725 29.70 20.04 -4.27
CA SER A 725 31.02 20.70 -4.06
C SER A 725 32.19 19.89 -4.61
N ASP A 726 32.04 18.58 -4.62
CA ASP A 726 33.11 17.63 -4.92
C ASP A 726 33.08 17.25 -6.41
N CYS A 727 32.04 17.68 -7.13
CA CYS A 727 31.78 17.43 -8.55
C CYS A 727 32.49 18.47 -9.43
N THR A 728 33.81 18.31 -9.60
CA THR A 728 34.64 19.18 -10.45
C THR A 728 34.72 18.73 -11.91
N VAL A 729 34.23 17.54 -12.23
CA VAL A 729 34.05 17.01 -13.59
C VAL A 729 33.02 17.82 -14.40
N ARG A 730 33.27 17.97 -15.72
CA ARG A 730 32.35 18.64 -16.64
C ARG A 730 31.10 17.80 -16.90
N LEU A 731 30.01 18.47 -17.28
CA LEU A 731 28.82 17.83 -17.81
C LEU A 731 29.15 17.07 -19.12
N PRO A 732 28.33 16.07 -19.49
CA PRO A 732 28.49 15.34 -20.75
C PRO A 732 28.35 16.26 -21.96
N CYS A 733 29.14 16.02 -23.00
CA CYS A 733 29.03 16.74 -24.27
C CYS A 733 27.88 16.19 -25.13
N VAL A 734 27.37 17.02 -26.04
CA VAL A 734 26.25 16.68 -26.94
C VAL A 734 26.56 15.44 -27.76
N GLU A 735 25.68 14.44 -27.68
CA GLU A 735 25.84 13.14 -28.34
C GLU A 735 26.09 13.24 -29.84
N GLU A 736 25.34 14.11 -30.54
CA GLU A 736 25.46 14.28 -32.00
C GLU A 736 26.78 14.97 -32.39
N SER A 737 27.20 16.00 -31.65
CA SER A 737 28.51 16.65 -31.82
C SER A 737 29.69 15.69 -31.59
N PHE A 738 29.54 14.76 -30.64
CA PHE A 738 30.53 13.72 -30.39
C PHE A 738 30.57 12.68 -31.52
N ARG A 739 29.41 12.20 -31.99
CA ARG A 739 29.29 11.27 -33.13
C ARG A 739 29.86 11.84 -34.43
N LEU A 740 29.70 13.15 -34.65
CA LEU A 740 30.22 13.86 -35.83
C LEU A 740 31.71 14.22 -35.74
N GLY A 741 32.39 13.90 -34.63
CA GLY A 741 33.81 14.22 -34.43
C GLY A 741 34.11 15.71 -34.22
N SER A 742 33.08 16.55 -34.04
CA SER A 742 33.24 17.97 -33.74
C SER A 742 33.56 18.15 -32.25
N HIS A 743 34.78 17.77 -31.85
CA HIS A 743 35.26 17.72 -30.46
C HIS A 743 35.50 19.10 -29.81
N ARG A 744 34.54 20.03 -29.92
CA ARG A 744 34.44 21.16 -28.98
C ARG A 744 33.80 20.63 -27.70
N ASN A 745 34.53 20.69 -26.60
CA ASN A 745 34.03 20.28 -25.28
C ASN A 745 34.10 21.47 -24.30
N ASP A 746 33.24 22.44 -24.58
CA ASP A 746 32.97 23.64 -23.80
C ASP A 746 31.86 23.43 -22.74
N ALA A 747 31.44 22.19 -22.53
CA ALA A 747 30.49 21.81 -21.49
C ALA A 747 30.96 22.27 -20.08
N PRO A 748 30.11 22.97 -19.31
CA PRO A 748 30.49 23.49 -17.99
C PRO A 748 30.41 22.40 -16.91
N THR A 749 30.90 22.71 -15.71
CA THR A 749 30.66 21.93 -14.47
C THR A 749 29.37 22.42 -13.78
N LEU A 750 28.99 21.82 -12.63
CA LEU A 750 27.83 22.29 -11.84
C LEU A 750 27.92 23.76 -11.40
N ALA A 751 29.13 24.35 -11.37
CA ALA A 751 29.37 25.77 -11.12
C ALA A 751 28.71 26.73 -12.16
N VAL A 752 28.03 26.20 -13.18
CA VAL A 752 27.10 26.96 -14.02
C VAL A 752 25.85 27.41 -13.24
N LEU A 753 25.39 26.63 -12.25
CA LEU A 753 24.23 26.96 -11.40
C LEU A 753 24.55 28.09 -10.42
N ASP A 754 25.82 28.28 -10.08
CA ASP A 754 26.28 29.30 -9.13
C ASP A 754 26.54 30.67 -9.80
N LYS A 755 26.26 30.76 -11.10
CA LYS A 755 26.37 31.97 -11.93
C LYS A 755 25.00 32.36 -12.48
N PRO A 756 24.75 33.66 -12.78
CA PRO A 756 23.55 34.06 -13.51
C PRO A 756 23.48 33.31 -14.85
N TRP A 757 22.33 32.70 -15.14
CA TRP A 757 22.12 31.81 -16.29
C TRP A 757 22.10 32.60 -17.62
N GLN A 758 23.28 32.93 -18.15
CA GLN A 758 23.46 33.72 -19.38
C GLN A 758 22.86 33.01 -20.61
N SER A 759 22.47 33.76 -21.65
CA SER A 759 21.74 33.22 -22.80
C SER A 759 22.55 32.24 -23.65
N GLU A 760 23.85 32.50 -23.82
CA GLU A 760 24.73 31.73 -24.70
C GLU A 760 25.03 30.33 -24.12
N THR A 761 25.22 30.22 -22.80
CA THR A 761 25.63 28.97 -22.10
C THR A 761 24.57 27.86 -22.14
N ALA A 762 23.32 28.20 -22.48
CA ALA A 762 22.21 27.23 -22.49
C ALA A 762 21.85 26.71 -23.89
N GLN A 763 22.40 27.29 -24.97
CA GLN A 763 22.05 26.91 -26.35
C GLN A 763 22.75 25.64 -26.85
N SER A 764 23.59 25.01 -26.02
CA SER A 764 24.46 23.88 -26.39
C SER A 764 24.42 22.67 -25.42
N LEU A 765 23.48 22.62 -24.46
CA LEU A 765 23.39 21.53 -23.48
C LEU A 765 22.47 20.39 -23.95
N ASP A 766 22.95 19.16 -23.80
CA ASP A 766 22.19 17.93 -24.09
C ASP A 766 21.16 17.62 -22.99
N ASN A 767 20.09 16.89 -23.31
CA ASN A 767 19.06 16.45 -22.36
C ASN A 767 19.64 15.65 -21.18
N PHE A 768 20.74 14.91 -21.39
CA PHE A 768 21.44 14.19 -20.31
C PHE A 768 22.21 15.15 -19.37
N ALA A 769 22.82 16.22 -19.90
CA ALA A 769 23.42 17.29 -19.09
C ALA A 769 22.36 18.10 -18.32
N ILE A 770 21.23 18.40 -18.96
CA ILE A 770 20.07 19.04 -18.32
C ILE A 770 19.48 18.14 -17.22
N SER A 771 19.48 16.81 -17.41
CA SER A 771 19.07 15.85 -16.37
C SER A 771 19.98 15.91 -15.15
N ALA A 772 21.31 15.96 -15.34
CA ALA A 772 22.28 16.12 -14.24
C ALA A 772 22.10 17.45 -13.48
N LEU A 773 21.89 18.56 -14.20
CA LEU A 773 21.59 19.85 -13.59
C LEU A 773 20.25 19.84 -12.83
N THR A 774 19.23 19.14 -13.35
CA THR A 774 17.93 18.96 -12.68
C THR A 774 18.09 18.14 -11.39
N ALA A 775 18.94 17.11 -11.38
CA ALA A 775 19.27 16.33 -10.19
C ALA A 775 20.06 17.14 -9.14
N SER A 776 20.97 18.01 -9.56
CA SER A 776 21.66 18.98 -8.67
C SER A 776 20.69 19.98 -8.05
N LEU A 777 19.81 20.61 -8.85
CA LEU A 777 18.77 21.51 -8.34
C LEU A 777 17.83 20.79 -7.36
N LEU A 778 17.49 19.53 -7.63
CA LEU A 778 16.69 18.67 -6.76
C LEU A 778 17.40 18.40 -5.43
N GLY A 779 18.68 17.97 -5.44
CA GLY A 779 19.46 17.74 -4.22
C GLY A 779 19.66 19.00 -3.38
N ARG A 780 19.97 20.13 -4.03
CA ARG A 780 20.04 21.46 -3.38
C ARG A 780 18.71 21.86 -2.74
N THR A 781 17.58 21.59 -3.42
CA THR A 781 16.24 21.85 -2.88
C THR A 781 15.95 20.97 -1.66
N VAL A 782 16.26 19.68 -1.73
CA VAL A 782 16.11 18.75 -0.60
C VAL A 782 16.91 19.24 0.61
N LYS A 783 18.19 19.62 0.45
CA LYS A 783 19.03 20.12 1.55
C LYS A 783 18.51 21.42 2.19
N ILE A 784 17.96 22.35 1.41
CA ILE A 784 17.35 23.56 1.98
C ILE A 784 16.03 23.22 2.70
N SER A 785 15.32 22.17 2.26
CA SER A 785 14.06 21.74 2.88
C SER A 785 14.22 20.83 4.10
N SER A 786 15.37 20.18 4.30
CA SER A 786 15.67 19.31 5.46
C SER A 786 15.97 20.09 6.75
N LEU A 787 16.10 21.42 6.67
CA LEU A 787 16.41 22.35 7.78
C LEU A 787 17.79 22.12 8.43
N GLU A 788 18.67 21.32 7.84
CA GLU A 788 20.03 21.07 8.34
C GLU A 788 20.91 22.34 8.31
N ASP A 789 20.69 23.22 7.32
CA ASP A 789 21.19 24.60 7.30
C ASP A 789 20.01 25.56 7.50
N ILE A 790 19.80 26.07 8.73
CA ILE A 790 18.81 27.13 8.98
C ILE A 790 19.23 28.39 8.19
N PRO A 791 18.38 28.97 7.31
CA PRO A 791 18.76 30.11 6.48
C PRO A 791 19.17 31.34 7.32
N THR A 792 20.45 31.73 7.23
CA THR A 792 21.00 32.93 7.89
C THR A 792 20.49 34.24 7.27
N VAL A 793 19.88 34.18 6.08
CA VAL A 793 19.15 35.26 5.43
C VAL A 793 17.79 34.73 4.94
N PRO A 794 16.73 35.56 4.90
CA PRO A 794 15.39 35.08 4.56
C PRO A 794 15.26 34.61 3.10
N CYS A 795 14.24 33.80 2.79
CA CYS A 795 14.26 33.03 1.55
C CYS A 795 14.16 33.87 0.25
N TRP A 796 13.51 35.04 0.26
CA TRP A 796 13.50 36.00 -0.86
C TRP A 796 14.72 36.93 -0.92
N ASP A 797 15.67 36.86 0.02
CA ASP A 797 16.89 37.65 -0.09
C ASP A 797 17.70 37.17 -1.31
N PRO A 798 18.16 38.05 -2.23
CA PRO A 798 18.93 37.65 -3.40
C PRO A 798 20.23 36.88 -3.10
N GLN A 799 20.76 36.98 -1.87
CA GLN A 799 21.93 36.22 -1.42
C GLN A 799 21.56 34.80 -0.95
N SER A 800 20.31 34.52 -0.62
CA SER A 800 19.86 33.22 -0.13
C SER A 800 20.03 32.12 -1.19
N GLY A 801 20.30 30.88 -0.74
CA GLY A 801 20.32 29.72 -1.64
C GLY A 801 18.95 29.47 -2.29
N PHE A 802 17.88 29.83 -1.60
CA PHE A 802 16.51 29.64 -2.03
C PHE A 802 16.11 30.57 -3.20
N ALA A 803 16.40 31.87 -3.10
CA ALA A 803 16.12 32.84 -4.16
C ALA A 803 16.87 32.48 -5.45
N LYS A 804 18.10 31.96 -5.30
CA LYS A 804 18.90 31.44 -6.41
C LYS A 804 18.24 30.22 -7.05
N LEU A 805 17.80 29.21 -6.28
CA LEU A 805 17.09 28.04 -6.83
C LEU A 805 15.77 28.41 -7.53
N SER A 806 14.98 29.33 -6.96
CA SER A 806 13.73 29.78 -7.59
C SER A 806 14.00 30.54 -8.90
N SER A 807 15.00 31.43 -8.93
CA SER A 807 15.44 32.13 -10.14
C SER A 807 15.99 31.18 -11.22
N LEU A 808 16.74 30.15 -10.81
CA LEU A 808 17.22 29.09 -11.71
C LEU A 808 16.03 28.28 -12.26
N LEU A 809 15.07 27.87 -11.43
CA LEU A 809 13.89 27.11 -11.88
C LEU A 809 13.11 27.86 -12.96
N MET A 810 12.82 29.16 -12.74
CA MET A 810 12.15 30.02 -13.73
C MET A 810 13.01 30.23 -14.99
N SER A 811 14.34 30.27 -14.85
CA SER A 811 15.27 30.35 -15.99
C SER A 811 15.34 29.07 -16.82
N PHE A 812 15.16 27.90 -16.19
CA PHE A 812 15.03 26.60 -16.86
C PHE A 812 13.66 26.47 -17.53
N GLU A 813 12.56 26.83 -16.84
CA GLU A 813 11.21 26.87 -17.42
C GLU A 813 11.19 27.75 -18.67
N SER A 814 11.63 29.00 -18.58
CA SER A 814 11.59 29.97 -19.69
C SER A 814 12.41 29.57 -20.93
N ARG A 815 13.22 28.50 -20.87
CA ARG A 815 14.05 28.01 -22.00
C ARG A 815 13.77 26.57 -22.42
N HIS A 816 13.24 25.74 -21.52
CA HIS A 816 13.01 24.31 -21.76
C HIS A 816 11.53 23.90 -21.61
N ALA A 817 10.63 24.80 -21.21
CA ALA A 817 9.20 24.55 -21.32
C ALA A 817 8.78 24.57 -22.80
N THR A 818 8.48 23.39 -23.34
CA THR A 818 7.78 23.23 -24.62
C THR A 818 6.42 23.95 -24.54
N GLY A 819 6.25 25.01 -25.32
CA GLY A 819 5.16 25.97 -25.13
C GLY A 819 3.77 25.40 -25.42
N SER A 820 2.93 25.26 -24.39
CA SER A 820 1.50 24.86 -24.43
C SER A 820 1.16 23.48 -25.03
N GLU A 821 2.11 22.79 -25.66
CA GLU A 821 1.89 21.49 -26.31
C GLU A 821 2.01 20.33 -25.32
N ASN A 822 1.17 19.31 -25.53
CA ASN A 822 1.23 18.08 -24.74
C ASN A 822 2.61 17.40 -24.95
N PRO A 823 3.37 17.08 -23.89
CA PRO A 823 4.69 16.47 -24.01
C PRO A 823 4.70 15.17 -24.83
N THR A 824 3.61 14.41 -24.81
CA THR A 824 3.44 13.20 -25.63
C THR A 824 3.25 13.54 -27.10
N GLN A 825 2.53 14.61 -27.41
CA GLN A 825 2.36 15.13 -28.78
C GLN A 825 3.70 15.67 -29.30
N HIS A 826 4.41 16.48 -28.52
CA HIS A 826 5.71 17.04 -28.89
C HIS A 826 6.76 15.94 -29.14
N ILE A 827 6.78 14.87 -28.32
CA ILE A 827 7.59 13.67 -28.59
C ILE A 827 7.16 12.99 -29.91
N ASN A 828 5.87 12.82 -30.17
CA ASN A 828 5.38 12.20 -31.40
C ASN A 828 5.69 13.04 -32.66
N GLU A 829 5.73 14.37 -32.54
CA GLU A 829 6.02 15.28 -33.66
C GLU A 829 7.52 15.37 -33.98
N LEU A 830 8.39 15.38 -32.97
CA LEU A 830 9.85 15.36 -33.17
C LEU A 830 10.43 13.97 -33.47
N TYR A 831 9.85 12.90 -32.92
CA TYR A 831 10.45 11.56 -32.91
C TYR A 831 9.53 10.43 -33.38
N GLY A 832 8.30 10.72 -33.79
CA GLY A 832 7.34 9.74 -34.33
C GLY A 832 6.54 8.98 -33.26
N THR A 833 5.51 8.27 -33.73
CA THR A 833 4.53 7.59 -32.86
C THR A 833 5.09 6.41 -32.06
N TYR A 834 4.42 6.06 -30.96
CA TYR A 834 4.81 5.08 -29.92
C TYR A 834 5.36 3.71 -30.38
N GLU A 835 5.07 3.23 -31.60
CA GLU A 835 5.63 1.96 -32.11
C GLU A 835 6.98 2.10 -32.83
N GLY A 836 7.46 3.32 -33.13
CA GLY A 836 8.64 3.56 -33.97
C GLY A 836 9.63 4.63 -33.52
N TYR A 837 9.46 5.21 -32.32
CA TYR A 837 10.32 6.30 -31.84
C TYR A 837 11.72 5.86 -31.38
N ASP A 838 12.71 6.73 -31.62
CA ASP A 838 14.09 6.54 -31.15
C ASP A 838 14.20 6.79 -29.64
N ARG A 839 14.05 5.70 -28.88
CA ARG A 839 14.15 5.67 -27.41
C ARG A 839 15.50 6.18 -26.87
N GLN A 840 16.57 6.14 -27.67
CA GLN A 840 17.90 6.63 -27.30
C GLN A 840 17.94 8.17 -27.24
N ARG A 841 17.10 8.85 -28.02
CA ARG A 841 16.92 10.33 -28.01
C ARG A 841 15.92 10.79 -26.96
N VAL A 842 14.82 10.05 -26.80
CA VAL A 842 13.66 10.47 -25.99
C VAL A 842 13.84 10.23 -24.48
N GLY A 843 14.78 9.38 -24.06
CA GLY A 843 14.93 8.92 -22.68
C GLY A 843 15.22 10.03 -21.64
N SER A 844 16.29 10.81 -21.80
CA SER A 844 16.63 11.88 -20.85
C SER A 844 15.58 13.01 -20.84
N PHE A 845 15.02 13.35 -22.00
CA PHE A 845 13.87 14.27 -22.11
C PHE A 845 12.67 13.75 -21.31
N THR A 846 12.35 12.46 -21.42
CA THR A 846 11.28 11.80 -20.66
C THR A 846 11.50 11.90 -19.16
N VAL A 847 12.74 11.82 -18.67
CA VAL A 847 13.03 11.90 -17.22
C VAL A 847 12.94 13.33 -16.68
N GLN A 848 13.45 14.33 -17.40
CA GLN A 848 13.27 15.75 -17.05
C GLN A 848 11.77 16.11 -16.90
N HIS A 849 10.95 15.60 -17.82
CA HIS A 849 9.56 16.00 -17.99
C HIS A 849 8.57 15.12 -17.20
N THR A 850 8.65 13.78 -17.31
CA THR A 850 7.75 12.81 -16.67
C THR A 850 8.26 12.22 -15.34
N GLY A 851 9.54 12.46 -15.02
CA GLY A 851 10.24 11.86 -13.88
C GLY A 851 10.83 10.47 -14.15
N CYS A 852 11.69 10.04 -13.23
CA CYS A 852 12.54 8.85 -13.36
C CYS A 852 11.78 7.52 -13.40
N CYS A 853 10.56 7.52 -12.88
CA CYS A 853 9.70 6.35 -12.71
C CYS A 853 8.31 6.51 -13.37
N ALA A 854 8.17 7.43 -14.34
CA ALA A 854 6.93 7.75 -15.05
C ALA A 854 5.73 8.07 -14.11
N ARG A 855 5.98 8.96 -13.14
CA ARG A 855 5.00 9.33 -12.09
C ARG A 855 4.86 10.85 -11.90
N GLY A 856 5.97 11.58 -11.80
CA GLY A 856 5.94 13.02 -11.49
C GLY A 856 7.14 13.82 -12.00
N SER A 857 6.92 15.01 -12.53
CA SER A 857 7.96 15.92 -13.02
C SER A 857 8.91 16.35 -11.89
N SER A 858 10.23 16.27 -12.13
CA SER A 858 11.25 16.73 -11.18
C SER A 858 11.18 18.24 -10.95
N LEU A 859 10.92 19.03 -11.99
CA LEU A 859 10.72 20.49 -11.89
C LEU A 859 9.45 20.82 -11.09
N GLY A 860 8.38 20.04 -11.28
CA GLY A 860 7.15 20.11 -10.49
C GLY A 860 7.38 19.90 -9.01
N TYR A 861 8.17 18.90 -8.65
CA TYR A 861 8.51 18.61 -7.26
C TYR A 861 9.45 19.68 -6.64
N ILE A 862 10.44 20.16 -7.39
CA ILE A 862 11.30 21.28 -6.95
C ILE A 862 10.43 22.50 -6.58
N ALA A 863 9.46 22.86 -7.42
CA ALA A 863 8.49 23.92 -7.11
C ALA A 863 7.63 23.63 -5.88
N ALA A 864 7.27 22.36 -5.62
CA ALA A 864 6.48 21.97 -4.46
C ALA A 864 7.26 22.13 -3.14
N CYS A 865 8.52 21.69 -3.10
CA CYS A 865 9.41 21.92 -1.95
C CYS A 865 9.66 23.42 -1.71
N ILE A 866 9.90 24.18 -2.78
CA ILE A 866 10.08 25.64 -2.74
C ILE A 866 8.83 26.33 -2.17
N ALA A 867 7.63 25.95 -2.62
CA ALA A 867 6.36 26.47 -2.11
C ALA A 867 6.15 26.13 -0.61
N SER A 868 6.52 24.92 -0.17
CA SER A 868 6.40 24.51 1.22
C SER A 868 7.27 25.34 2.15
N ILE A 869 8.50 25.67 1.74
CA ILE A 869 9.39 26.59 2.48
C ILE A 869 8.80 28.01 2.52
N HIS A 870 8.29 28.55 1.41
CA HIS A 870 7.59 29.84 1.43
C HIS A 870 6.44 29.85 2.45
N LYS A 871 5.71 28.74 2.59
CA LYS A 871 4.61 28.62 3.54
C LYS A 871 5.07 28.64 5.01
N LEU A 872 6.29 28.20 5.32
CA LEU A 872 6.89 28.40 6.65
C LEU A 872 7.10 29.89 6.94
N PHE A 873 7.70 30.62 5.99
CA PHE A 873 8.04 32.04 6.16
C PHE A 873 6.83 32.98 6.23
N LEU A 874 5.62 32.55 5.83
CA LEU A 874 4.37 33.28 6.08
C LEU A 874 4.08 33.53 7.58
N HIS A 875 4.75 32.81 8.49
CA HIS A 875 4.56 32.95 9.93
C HIS A 875 5.59 33.86 10.62
N SER A 876 6.62 34.30 9.89
CA SER A 876 7.75 35.12 10.37
C SER A 876 7.31 36.49 10.95
N PRO A 877 8.07 37.10 11.89
CA PRO A 877 7.68 38.36 12.53
C PRO A 877 7.79 39.65 11.69
N ASP A 878 8.49 39.67 10.54
CA ASP A 878 8.54 40.85 9.66
C ASP A 878 7.42 40.82 8.59
N GLU A 879 6.73 41.94 8.42
CA GLU A 879 5.60 42.10 7.50
C GLU A 879 6.04 42.18 6.01
N ASN A 880 7.18 42.81 5.72
CA ASN A 880 7.76 42.83 4.36
C ASN A 880 8.22 41.43 3.93
N THR A 881 8.77 40.69 4.87
CA THR A 881 9.11 39.27 4.80
C THR A 881 7.89 38.40 4.48
N VAL A 882 6.81 38.51 5.26
CA VAL A 882 5.56 37.76 5.00
C VAL A 882 4.95 38.11 3.63
N THR A 883 5.02 39.38 3.22
CA THR A 883 4.55 39.82 1.89
C THR A 883 5.30 39.11 0.76
N LYS A 884 6.64 39.08 0.80
CA LYS A 884 7.46 38.41 -0.22
C LYS A 884 7.34 36.88 -0.18
N ALA A 885 7.10 36.31 1.00
CA ALA A 885 6.78 34.88 1.14
C ALA A 885 5.47 34.54 0.41
N ALA A 886 4.45 35.41 0.46
CA ALA A 886 3.19 35.24 -0.24
C ALA A 886 3.34 35.37 -1.77
N GLU A 887 4.08 36.36 -2.27
CA GLU A 887 4.37 36.54 -3.70
C GLU A 887 5.08 35.31 -4.30
N GLY A 888 6.09 34.78 -3.60
CA GLY A 888 6.83 33.60 -4.02
C GLY A 888 6.00 32.31 -3.95
N LEU A 889 5.19 32.14 -2.90
CA LEU A 889 4.21 31.05 -2.81
C LEU A 889 3.20 31.09 -3.98
N GLU A 890 2.64 32.27 -4.27
CA GLU A 890 1.71 32.44 -5.37
C GLU A 890 2.37 32.11 -6.72
N THR A 891 3.64 32.50 -6.90
CA THR A 891 4.43 32.16 -8.11
C THR A 891 4.61 30.65 -8.27
N CYS A 892 4.96 29.93 -7.21
CA CYS A 892 5.10 28.46 -7.26
C CYS A 892 3.75 27.76 -7.47
N LEU A 893 2.67 28.27 -6.86
CA LEU A 893 1.32 27.75 -7.08
C LEU A 893 0.81 28.04 -8.51
N LYS A 894 1.19 29.17 -9.12
CA LYS A 894 0.93 29.50 -10.53
C LYS A 894 1.68 28.58 -11.48
N PHE A 895 2.95 28.28 -11.22
CA PHE A 895 3.74 27.31 -11.99
C PHE A 895 3.06 25.93 -12.02
N LEU A 896 2.71 25.39 -10.84
CA LEU A 896 2.00 24.11 -10.71
C LEU A 896 0.61 24.14 -11.37
N GLU A 897 -0.09 25.28 -11.32
CA GLU A 897 -1.40 25.45 -11.96
C GLU A 897 -1.34 25.66 -13.47
N HIS A 898 -0.26 26.25 -14.01
CA HIS A 898 -0.07 26.33 -15.45
C HIS A 898 0.34 24.97 -16.03
N SER A 899 1.38 24.36 -15.44
CA SER A 899 1.93 23.08 -15.90
C SER A 899 1.00 21.87 -15.70
N HIS A 900 -0.08 21.97 -14.91
CA HIS A 900 -1.00 20.83 -14.72
C HIS A 900 -1.69 20.36 -16.02
N GLN A 901 -1.77 21.21 -17.05
CA GLN A 901 -2.31 20.86 -18.37
C GLN A 901 -1.46 19.79 -19.05
N ASN A 902 -0.14 19.83 -18.82
CA ASN A 902 0.82 18.84 -19.30
C ASN A 902 0.93 17.65 -18.32
N TRP A 903 0.62 17.86 -17.04
CA TRP A 903 0.96 16.95 -15.94
C TRP A 903 -0.13 16.83 -14.88
N ALA A 904 -0.98 15.81 -15.00
CA ALA A 904 -2.10 15.58 -14.08
C ALA A 904 -1.72 15.48 -12.58
N HIS A 905 -0.49 15.06 -12.27
CA HIS A 905 0.05 14.94 -10.91
C HIS A 905 0.43 16.28 -10.26
N LEU A 906 0.61 17.37 -11.02
CA LEU A 906 0.90 18.69 -10.41
C LEU A 906 -0.33 19.26 -9.69
N LYS A 907 -1.53 18.80 -10.04
CA LYS A 907 -2.78 19.15 -9.36
C LYS A 907 -2.83 18.63 -7.91
N PRO A 908 -2.61 17.33 -7.60
CA PRO A 908 -2.48 16.87 -6.22
C PRO A 908 -1.26 17.47 -5.50
N MET A 909 -0.13 17.75 -6.16
CA MET A 909 0.97 18.51 -5.54
C MET A 909 0.50 19.90 -5.08
N LYS A 910 -0.19 20.66 -5.95
CA LYS A 910 -0.79 21.96 -5.61
C LYS A 910 -1.78 21.84 -4.44
N LEU A 911 -2.59 20.77 -4.38
CA LEU A 911 -3.51 20.54 -3.28
C LEU A 911 -2.77 20.25 -1.96
N ALA A 912 -1.75 19.38 -1.96
CA ALA A 912 -0.94 19.08 -0.78
C ALA A 912 -0.28 20.33 -0.20
N ILE A 913 0.29 21.21 -1.04
CA ILE A 913 0.86 22.50 -0.62
C ILE A 913 -0.20 23.43 0.00
N ASN A 914 -1.43 23.44 -0.55
CA ASN A 914 -2.53 24.23 0.02
C ASN A 914 -3.01 23.67 1.36
N GLU A 915 -3.07 22.34 1.52
CA GLU A 915 -3.53 21.66 2.73
C GLU A 915 -2.45 21.52 3.83
N PHE A 916 -1.15 21.59 3.49
CA PHE A 916 -0.03 21.59 4.43
C PHE A 916 -0.14 22.73 5.44
N ASN A 917 -0.58 22.43 6.67
CA ASN A 917 -0.86 23.43 7.69
C ASN A 917 -0.04 23.13 8.96
N ILE A 918 1.20 23.61 8.97
CA ILE A 918 2.10 23.55 10.13
C ILE A 918 1.57 24.40 11.30
N ASP A 919 2.00 24.07 12.53
CA ASP A 919 1.73 24.91 13.70
C ASP A 919 2.41 26.29 13.55
N PRO A 920 1.69 27.42 13.67
CA PRO A 920 2.27 28.76 13.57
C PRO A 920 3.39 29.06 14.57
N ALA A 921 3.43 28.39 15.73
CA ALA A 921 4.51 28.52 16.70
C ALA A 921 5.77 27.77 16.25
N LEU A 922 5.61 26.56 15.70
CA LEU A 922 6.73 25.80 15.11
C LEU A 922 7.27 26.51 13.87
N ALA A 923 6.39 26.98 12.98
CA ALA A 923 6.80 27.73 11.79
C ALA A 923 7.60 28.99 12.16
N ARG A 924 7.24 29.69 13.24
CA ARG A 924 8.02 30.82 13.78
C ARG A 924 9.41 30.42 14.25
N LEU A 925 9.52 29.34 15.04
CA LEU A 925 10.81 28.82 15.50
C LEU A 925 11.74 28.41 14.34
N LEU A 926 11.18 27.99 13.21
CA LEU A 926 11.95 27.60 12.02
C LEU A 926 12.40 28.78 11.12
N VAL A 927 11.88 30.00 11.34
CA VAL A 927 12.14 31.16 10.46
C VAL A 927 12.58 32.44 11.20
N ASP A 928 12.68 32.40 12.52
CA ASP A 928 13.16 33.48 13.37
C ASP A 928 14.45 33.04 14.10
N SER A 929 15.59 33.42 13.53
CA SER A 929 16.92 33.12 14.07
C SER A 929 17.26 33.86 15.37
N THR A 930 16.35 34.67 15.92
CA THR A 930 16.52 35.33 17.23
C THR A 930 15.92 34.52 18.38
N LEU A 931 15.12 33.50 18.09
CA LEU A 931 14.54 32.60 19.11
C LEU A 931 15.56 31.53 19.55
N PRO A 932 15.62 31.17 20.85
CA PRO A 932 16.53 30.12 21.32
C PRO A 932 16.20 28.76 20.72
N ALA A 933 17.22 28.05 20.23
CA ALA A 933 17.12 26.70 19.67
C ALA A 933 16.96 25.61 20.76
N THR A 934 16.00 25.80 21.68
CA THR A 934 15.77 24.97 22.87
C THR A 934 14.46 24.17 22.83
N ILE A 935 13.80 24.11 21.66
CA ILE A 935 12.58 23.33 21.44
C ILE A 935 12.91 22.25 20.40
N GLU A 936 12.97 21.00 20.83
CA GLU A 936 13.05 19.87 19.91
C GLU A 936 11.71 19.72 19.17
N MET A 937 11.74 19.77 17.84
CA MET A 937 10.59 19.44 17.00
C MET A 937 10.20 17.97 17.23
N ASP A 938 8.93 17.68 17.53
CA ASP A 938 8.51 16.31 17.87
C ASP A 938 8.56 15.38 16.65
N LYS A 939 8.63 14.06 16.86
CA LYS A 939 8.79 13.09 15.76
C LYS A 939 7.66 13.19 14.72
N ALA A 940 6.41 13.36 15.15
CA ALA A 940 5.27 13.49 14.25
C ALA A 940 5.31 14.82 13.47
N GLN A 941 5.83 15.90 14.07
CA GLN A 941 6.07 17.17 13.37
C GLN A 941 7.15 17.03 12.28
N ARG A 942 8.26 16.30 12.54
CA ARG A 942 9.27 15.99 11.50
C ARG A 942 8.67 15.11 10.41
N ASP A 943 7.95 14.05 10.81
CA ASP A 943 7.24 13.13 9.91
C ASP A 943 6.32 13.91 8.93
N ILE A 944 5.60 14.94 9.39
CA ILE A 944 4.74 15.79 8.54
C ILE A 944 5.55 16.58 7.52
N LEU A 945 6.63 17.23 7.94
CA LEU A 945 7.47 18.03 7.03
C LEU A 945 8.14 17.14 5.98
N GLU A 946 8.76 16.03 6.40
CA GLU A 946 9.37 15.03 5.53
C GLU A 946 8.38 14.43 4.52
N PHE A 947 7.09 14.30 4.88
CA PHE A 947 6.07 13.72 4.00
C PHE A 947 5.65 14.65 2.88
N VAL A 948 5.61 15.96 3.14
CA VAL A 948 5.42 17.00 2.10
C VAL A 948 6.69 17.14 1.23
N LEU A 949 7.78 16.48 1.62
CA LEU A 949 9.07 16.40 0.92
C LEU A 949 9.42 14.95 0.52
N ASP A 950 8.41 14.11 0.22
CA ASP A 950 8.58 12.77 -0.35
C ASP A 950 8.21 12.78 -1.84
N TYR A 951 9.23 12.68 -2.72
CA TYR A 951 9.06 12.66 -4.17
C TYR A 951 8.26 11.46 -4.67
N VAL A 952 8.40 10.30 -4.02
CA VAL A 952 7.71 9.05 -4.38
C VAL A 952 6.26 9.07 -3.92
N TRP A 953 5.93 9.83 -2.87
CA TRP A 953 4.56 10.11 -2.46
C TRP A 953 3.88 11.16 -3.34
N LEU A 954 4.48 12.35 -3.48
CA LEU A 954 3.89 13.47 -4.25
C LEU A 954 3.68 13.16 -5.74
N SER A 955 4.43 12.21 -6.31
CA SER A 955 4.29 11.80 -7.71
C SER A 955 3.25 10.70 -7.97
N ASP A 956 2.71 10.03 -6.94
CA ASP A 956 1.83 8.88 -7.14
C ASP A 956 0.37 9.27 -7.45
N VAL A 957 0.08 9.46 -8.73
CA VAL A 957 -1.26 9.82 -9.26
C VAL A 957 -2.38 8.83 -8.89
N THR A 958 -2.06 7.64 -8.38
CA THR A 958 -3.07 6.66 -7.92
C THR A 958 -3.53 6.90 -6.47
N ARG A 959 -2.88 7.82 -5.75
CA ARG A 959 -3.23 8.18 -4.37
C ARG A 959 -4.24 9.33 -4.35
N ALA A 960 -5.28 9.19 -3.54
CA ALA A 960 -6.31 10.21 -3.42
C ALA A 960 -5.76 11.46 -2.69
N PRO A 961 -6.16 12.68 -3.08
CA PRO A 961 -5.64 13.92 -2.47
C PRO A 961 -6.08 14.13 -1.01
N ALA A 962 -6.99 13.31 -0.47
CA ALA A 962 -7.60 13.49 0.85
C ALA A 962 -6.78 12.96 2.05
N SER A 963 -5.50 12.61 1.86
CA SER A 963 -4.60 12.15 2.94
C SER A 963 -3.29 12.95 2.95
N ALA A 964 -3.39 14.26 3.16
CA ALA A 964 -2.25 15.19 3.18
C ALA A 964 -1.23 14.96 4.32
N ILE A 965 -1.57 14.13 5.31
CA ILE A 965 -0.68 13.67 6.41
C ILE A 965 -1.01 12.19 6.69
N PRO A 966 -0.02 11.29 6.83
CA PRO A 966 -0.23 9.90 7.25
C PRO A 966 -0.33 9.81 8.78
N PRO A 967 -0.98 8.77 9.35
CA PRO A 967 -0.92 8.55 10.79
C PRO A 967 0.54 8.31 11.24
N SER A 968 0.91 8.89 12.38
CA SER A 968 2.26 8.86 12.96
C SER A 968 2.62 7.48 13.56
N ASP A 969 2.73 6.46 12.72
CA ASP A 969 3.17 5.12 13.11
C ASP A 969 4.70 5.11 13.29
N SER A 970 5.14 5.20 14.54
CA SER A 970 6.51 5.53 14.93
C SER A 970 7.56 4.43 14.67
N SER A 971 7.18 3.38 13.94
CA SER A 971 7.90 2.10 13.78
C SER A 971 9.03 2.07 12.74
N LEU A 972 9.30 3.18 12.04
CA LEU A 972 10.66 3.47 11.55
C LEU A 972 11.49 3.98 12.74
N ASN A 973 12.16 3.05 13.42
CA ASN A 973 13.20 3.41 14.39
C ASN A 973 14.42 3.99 13.65
N GLN A 974 15.06 5.00 14.24
CA GLN A 974 16.48 5.33 13.97
C GLN A 974 17.40 4.28 14.62
N GLY A 975 17.00 3.01 14.51
CA GLY A 975 17.65 1.87 15.12
C GLY A 975 18.69 1.30 14.16
N ASP A 976 19.94 1.63 14.45
CA ASP A 976 21.12 0.91 13.99
C ASP A 976 21.50 1.09 12.51
N TRP A 977 21.59 2.35 12.06
CA TRP A 977 22.36 2.71 10.86
C TRP A 977 23.85 2.36 10.98
N ASN A 978 24.38 2.25 12.22
CA ASN A 978 25.75 1.81 12.47
C ASN A 978 25.96 0.34 12.03
N SER A 979 24.99 -0.56 12.26
CA SER A 979 25.05 -1.94 11.75
C SER A 979 25.11 -2.07 10.23
N LEU A 980 24.66 -1.05 9.48
CA LEU A 980 24.80 -0.97 8.03
C LEU A 980 26.17 -0.42 7.58
N LEU A 981 26.97 0.09 8.52
CA LEU A 981 28.34 0.56 8.33
C LEU A 981 29.39 -0.30 9.08
N ASN A 982 29.02 -1.48 9.61
CA ASN A 982 29.97 -2.48 10.10
C ASN A 982 30.77 -3.11 8.93
N PHE A 983 31.67 -2.31 8.37
CA PHE A 983 32.69 -2.66 7.38
C PHE A 983 34.00 -3.15 8.04
N ASP A 984 33.94 -3.58 9.30
CA ASP A 984 35.07 -4.03 10.14
C ASP A 984 35.84 -5.27 9.63
N GLY A 985 35.51 -5.76 8.42
CA GLY A 985 36.26 -6.79 7.69
C GLY A 985 36.92 -6.30 6.39
N LEU A 986 36.82 -5.01 6.04
CA LEU A 986 37.24 -4.50 4.72
C LEU A 986 38.01 -3.16 4.74
N LEU A 987 38.22 -2.54 5.90
CA LEU A 987 39.07 -1.33 6.05
C LEU A 987 39.99 -1.43 7.28
N SER A 988 41.01 -2.29 7.21
CA SER A 988 42.17 -2.13 8.09
C SER A 988 43.06 -0.98 7.58
N PRO A 989 43.52 -0.05 8.42
CA PRO A 989 44.45 0.99 7.99
C PRO A 989 45.81 0.38 7.63
N VAL A 990 46.26 0.58 6.39
CA VAL A 990 47.67 0.35 6.04
C VAL A 990 48.51 1.42 6.74
N ASN A 991 49.48 0.98 7.55
CA ASN A 991 50.24 1.79 8.50
C ASN A 991 50.74 3.15 7.98
N PHE A 992 50.42 4.22 8.70
CA PHE A 992 51.23 5.43 8.79
C PHE A 992 51.39 5.90 10.25
N VAL A 993 52.39 5.31 10.91
CA VAL A 993 53.20 5.85 12.03
C VAL A 993 52.52 6.77 13.07
N GLY A 994 52.20 6.19 14.24
CA GLY A 994 52.70 6.72 15.52
C GLY A 994 51.72 7.28 16.57
N GLY A 995 51.72 6.67 17.77
CA GLY A 995 51.37 7.36 19.03
C GLY A 995 50.34 6.67 19.92
N ASP A 996 50.75 6.20 21.10
CA ASP A 996 49.91 5.48 22.08
C ASP A 996 49.35 6.37 23.20
N LEU A 997 48.16 6.05 23.71
CA LEU A 997 48.05 5.24 24.95
C LEU A 997 46.64 4.69 25.21
N SER A 998 46.57 3.79 26.19
CA SER A 998 45.39 3.17 26.82
C SER A 998 45.56 3.20 28.36
N PRO A 999 44.82 2.44 29.21
CA PRO A 999 43.38 2.54 29.49
C PRO A 999 43.10 2.66 31.03
N GLU A 1000 41.98 2.06 31.51
CA GLU A 1000 41.57 1.85 32.91
C GLU A 1000 40.95 3.06 33.67
N MET A 1001 40.12 2.92 34.72
CA MET A 1001 39.78 1.76 35.60
C MET A 1001 38.27 1.62 35.93
N SER A 1002 37.94 0.48 36.59
CA SER A 1002 36.73 0.07 37.36
C SER A 1002 35.77 -0.88 36.61
N GLN A 1003 35.67 -2.19 36.88
CA GLN A 1003 35.73 -3.07 38.08
C GLN A 1003 34.46 -3.18 38.95
N HIS A 1004 34.09 -4.44 39.25
CA HIS A 1004 33.18 -4.92 40.31
C HIS A 1004 31.68 -4.56 40.17
N ARG A 1005 30.69 -5.38 40.58
CA ARG A 1005 30.57 -6.69 41.29
C ARG A 1005 29.20 -7.32 40.91
N SER A 1006 28.82 -8.57 41.20
CA SER A 1006 29.42 -9.72 41.90
C SER A 1006 28.82 -11.06 41.38
N GLN A 1007 29.25 -12.20 41.94
CA GLN A 1007 28.65 -13.53 41.79
C GLN A 1007 27.46 -13.74 42.77
N GLU A 1008 26.65 -14.79 42.54
CA GLU A 1008 26.46 -15.89 43.52
C GLU A 1008 25.78 -17.13 42.89
N GLY A 1009 26.17 -18.32 43.36
CA GLY A 1009 25.46 -19.61 43.22
C GLY A 1009 25.25 -20.20 44.63
N LEU A 1010 24.93 -21.46 44.90
CA LEU A 1010 24.88 -22.74 44.17
C LEU A 1010 23.88 -23.68 44.92
N ASP A 1011 23.32 -24.68 44.22
CA ASP A 1011 22.97 -26.05 44.69
C ASP A 1011 22.15 -26.24 46.01
N ASP A 1012 21.65 -27.42 46.42
CA ASP A 1012 21.80 -28.80 45.93
C ASP A 1012 20.50 -29.64 46.12
N THR A 1013 20.59 -30.96 45.97
CA THR A 1013 19.56 -31.94 45.61
C THR A 1013 19.12 -32.88 46.75
N ALA A 1014 17.93 -33.48 46.63
CA ALA A 1014 17.58 -34.86 47.06
C ALA A 1014 16.10 -35.21 46.74
N GLY A 1015 15.73 -36.50 46.58
CA GLY A 1015 14.32 -36.92 46.89
C GLY A 1015 13.50 -37.89 46.00
N LEU A 1016 14.11 -38.83 45.26
CA LEU A 1016 13.57 -40.20 44.94
C LEU A 1016 12.05 -40.49 45.19
N LEU A 1017 11.18 -40.78 44.20
CA LEU A 1017 10.96 -42.15 43.65
C LEU A 1017 9.84 -42.25 42.56
N SER A 1018 10.02 -43.20 41.62
CA SER A 1018 9.01 -43.93 40.79
C SER A 1018 7.92 -43.19 39.99
N GLY A 1019 7.86 -43.41 38.66
CA GLY A 1019 6.77 -42.85 37.83
C GLY A 1019 6.68 -43.16 36.31
N HIS A 1020 7.39 -44.18 35.78
CA HIS A 1020 7.42 -44.60 34.36
C HIS A 1020 8.00 -43.65 33.29
N ASP A 1021 9.01 -44.18 32.59
CA ASP A 1021 9.20 -44.28 31.12
C ASP A 1021 8.46 -43.34 30.15
N GLN A 1022 9.04 -42.84 29.04
CA GLN A 1022 10.41 -42.88 28.47
C GLN A 1022 10.52 -41.66 27.52
N ILE A 1023 11.68 -41.00 27.31
CA ILE A 1023 12.75 -41.35 26.35
C ILE A 1023 12.13 -41.67 24.94
N THR A 1024 12.41 -40.97 23.82
CA THR A 1024 13.64 -40.23 23.45
C THR A 1024 13.37 -38.98 22.58
N MET A 1025 14.44 -38.19 22.50
CA MET A 1025 14.80 -37.08 21.62
C MET A 1025 14.33 -37.09 20.15
N ALA A 1026 14.37 -35.85 19.59
CA ALA A 1026 14.63 -35.46 18.19
C ALA A 1026 13.55 -35.75 17.12
N CYS A 1027 13.31 -34.84 16.16
CA CYS A 1027 13.89 -33.49 15.96
C CYS A 1027 12.94 -32.37 16.43
#